data_AF-A0A8H4STS3-F1
#
_entry.id   AF-A0A8H4STS3-F1
#
_cell.length_a   1.000
_cell.length_b   1.000
_cell.length_c   1.000
_cell.angle_alpha   90.00
_cell.angle_beta   90.00
_cell.angle_gamma   90.00
#
_symmetry.space_group_name_H-M   'P 1'
#
loop_
_entity.id
_entity.type
_entity.pdbx_description
1 polymer ?
#
loop_
_entity_poly.entity_id
_entity_poly.type
_entity_poly.pdbx_seq_one_letter_code
_entity_poly.pdbx_strand_id
1 'polypeptide(L)'
;MLAIQSMEGPPRPLPGPPPSLVNPEPTEVRQPKPKTLPCKYCSKRFRRVEHVQRHERTHTKEKPFSCNWDRCGKTFGRRDLLVRHEKLVHLNEGSKDNNRPRKLSSNTSSTSHKSSISEGQINSEVIGLQHHNASRPPPQQPLPQPQSFHHGPPPGPQQAPQDPRTQPRPAACNLDLLSDAALASSVTPVQRNASAAPLPPHSPESRRKSSYGDSIVAYTTERPREDQPMGSGYVPQQPPAGSYDDYNPFLDEFASSSHFLPPSFETEQQMMYSRNQGGAAQRRQSKSSFLPGRFPPMQADPRDPADPGARGMDQAARQPGISISVADHTVIKNRLDEFSAVLPNDFVFPSRHTLTRFLEGYISGLHEHLPFLHLPTFSPAETAPELLLAILAVGAQYRFEKNRGYALWYAAKAVAMEQIRRRRISEVHALLPTAAAYSPHSTRPSPSATYRHSFASAQSERPATQDTHREPYSPNTPQARIETIQAVLLLFAVGLWGVPTILHEALSLQSNLAILIREEGLVAEVNQSAVNDWETWIRLETATRTKLIAYCFFNLCSIAYNMPPLLLTSELNLLLPQRGKLWRAETAWQWQEMRQSTPMIELTLHDAFSRLFGRTNQGLPQHLSSLGSYVLIHALIQHIYLLKQTSFATGLPYNIHRTMKPEDVEEVSQALRVWQTSFEDQHQLRAAESGHYSVSESIEGGSLDFTATALLRQAYIRLYTDVTPSTALETRDPLLVASALSRTPLLVRSLRLHRAVFQAIHALSMLVKAGVNYVARTKSAEWSIQHSLCNFECAILVSKWLLTIAAIGPHDAPASPEDKSLLDMVRKMLDETEFAVPPIDPSLSGPNSAHGHNDAPSSDSAKLRQLAAAVVRLWAETFKGTHIFEIVKVMGQSLDAYADLVEKPRDRTIVMPFATELTRRLGIRVPVVQGGMMHVGTADLASAVSNAGGLGIITALIFPTPIALRQEIQRCRTLTKNPFGVNITLLPAMVPPDYGAYAQAIIDEGIKVVETAGNSPGPVIAQLKKAGITVLHKCTTIRHAQSAIKLGVDFLSIDGFECAGHVGESDITNFILLSKARQTLGVPFIASGGFADGYGLAAALCLGACGVNMGTRFMCTQEAPIHVKVKEEIVRAQETDTTLLLRRWKNTTRLYKNKVAEDALEIERGSEKGEFAEVAPYVSGKRGKEVFVNGDTEFGVWTTGQVIGLIHDIPTCDELVHRIEKEAESTLKERLSLLVPESKL
;
A
#
# COMPACT_ATOMS: atom_id res chain seq x y z
N MET A 1 2.62 57.29 -46.02
CA MET A 1 3.36 58.47 -46.54
C MET A 1 4.59 58.68 -45.69
N LEU A 2 5.68 59.22 -46.26
CA LEU A 2 6.74 60.06 -45.64
C LEU A 2 7.15 59.71 -44.18
N ALA A 3 8.34 59.17 -43.83
CA ALA A 3 9.69 59.18 -44.43
C ALA A 3 10.40 60.55 -44.52
N ILE A 4 11.75 60.50 -44.46
CA ILE A 4 12.77 61.53 -44.84
C ILE A 4 13.14 62.58 -43.76
N GLN A 5 14.39 63.04 -43.54
CA GLN A 5 15.81 62.62 -43.77
C GLN A 5 16.67 63.50 -42.79
N SER A 6 17.84 63.17 -42.20
CA SER A 6 19.18 62.71 -42.65
C SER A 6 20.02 63.70 -43.49
N MET A 7 21.22 64.07 -43.00
CA MET A 7 22.42 64.52 -43.76
C MET A 7 23.65 64.46 -42.81
N GLU A 8 24.91 64.19 -43.22
CA GLU A 8 25.47 63.68 -44.49
C GLU A 8 26.88 63.05 -44.25
N GLY A 9 27.41 62.24 -45.19
CA GLY A 9 28.80 61.70 -45.14
C GLY A 9 29.08 60.47 -46.03
N PRO A 10 30.11 60.46 -46.93
CA PRO A 10 30.30 59.41 -47.95
C PRO A 10 31.30 58.27 -47.60
N PRO A 11 31.34 57.13 -48.36
CA PRO A 11 31.80 55.83 -47.84
C PRO A 11 33.05 55.19 -48.50
N ARG A 12 33.58 54.11 -47.86
CA ARG A 12 34.51 53.09 -48.42
C ARG A 12 34.21 51.68 -47.81
N PRO A 13 34.71 50.56 -48.40
CA PRO A 13 34.07 49.23 -48.27
C PRO A 13 34.46 48.37 -47.04
N LEU A 14 33.71 47.26 -46.88
CA LEU A 14 33.53 46.46 -45.66
C LEU A 14 34.66 45.47 -45.28
N PRO A 15 34.98 45.39 -43.97
CA PRO A 15 35.40 44.17 -43.28
C PRO A 15 34.32 43.66 -42.30
N GLY A 16 34.41 42.39 -41.88
CA GLY A 16 33.45 41.74 -40.95
C GLY A 16 33.58 42.14 -39.47
N PRO A 17 32.60 41.80 -38.61
CA PRO A 17 32.42 42.42 -37.30
C PRO A 17 33.42 41.98 -36.19
N PRO A 18 34.05 42.93 -35.46
CA PRO A 18 34.88 42.68 -34.28
C PRO A 18 34.05 42.66 -32.95
N PRO A 19 34.64 42.29 -31.79
CA PRO A 19 33.87 41.88 -30.60
C PRO A 19 33.46 43.00 -29.64
N SER A 20 32.39 42.78 -28.86
CA SER A 20 31.84 43.71 -27.88
C SER A 20 32.07 43.26 -26.42
N LEU A 21 32.60 44.16 -25.59
CA LEU A 21 32.97 43.98 -24.19
C LEU A 21 32.84 45.34 -23.46
N VAL A 22 32.44 45.43 -22.19
CA VAL A 22 31.80 44.47 -21.26
C VAL A 22 31.07 45.26 -20.16
N ASN A 23 30.12 44.66 -19.43
CA ASN A 23 29.54 45.24 -18.20
C ASN A 23 29.08 44.13 -17.22
N PRO A 24 28.79 44.44 -15.94
CA PRO A 24 29.26 43.61 -14.81
C PRO A 24 28.34 42.48 -14.30
N GLU A 25 28.87 41.73 -13.33
CA GLU A 25 28.36 40.48 -12.74
C GLU A 25 27.05 40.59 -11.92
N PRO A 26 26.34 39.45 -11.83
CA PRO A 26 25.69 39.02 -10.60
C PRO A 26 26.18 37.64 -10.12
N THR A 27 26.93 37.62 -9.02
CA THR A 27 27.25 36.51 -8.07
C THR A 27 26.97 35.05 -8.49
N GLU A 28 28.02 34.25 -8.66
CA GLU A 28 27.91 32.78 -8.83
C GLU A 28 27.37 32.02 -7.60
N VAL A 29 26.42 31.10 -7.82
CA VAL A 29 26.08 30.04 -6.85
C VAL A 29 27.07 28.87 -7.00
N ARG A 30 28.04 28.76 -6.09
CA ARG A 30 29.05 27.69 -6.09
C ARG A 30 28.44 26.28 -5.95
N GLN A 31 28.51 25.48 -7.01
CA GLN A 31 28.33 24.03 -6.92
C GLN A 31 29.66 23.30 -6.59
N PRO A 32 29.70 22.40 -5.59
CA PRO A 32 30.94 21.72 -5.19
C PRO A 32 31.31 20.54 -6.12
N LYS A 33 32.25 20.75 -7.05
CA LYS A 33 32.83 19.65 -7.86
C LYS A 33 33.65 18.68 -6.98
N PRO A 34 33.31 17.37 -6.91
CA PRO A 34 34.09 16.41 -6.11
C PRO A 34 35.42 16.09 -6.79
N LYS A 35 36.54 16.49 -6.16
CA LYS A 35 37.90 16.13 -6.63
C LYS A 35 38.06 14.60 -6.62
N THR A 36 38.35 14.01 -7.79
CA THR A 36 38.67 12.57 -7.92
C THR A 36 40.08 12.38 -8.45
N LEU A 37 40.80 11.44 -7.85
CA LEU A 37 42.21 11.14 -8.11
C LEU A 37 42.30 10.00 -9.14
N PRO A 38 43.06 10.15 -10.23
CA PRO A 38 43.29 9.06 -11.19
C PRO A 38 44.29 8.03 -10.64
N CYS A 39 44.23 6.81 -11.17
CA CYS A 39 45.29 5.80 -11.05
C CYS A 39 46.40 6.08 -12.07
N LYS A 40 47.68 5.96 -11.69
CA LYS A 40 48.81 6.19 -12.61
C LYS A 40 48.99 5.13 -13.70
N TYR A 41 48.27 4.00 -13.61
CA TYR A 41 48.39 2.87 -14.54
C TYR A 41 47.11 2.57 -15.34
N CYS A 42 45.99 3.25 -15.07
CA CYS A 42 44.75 3.07 -15.85
C CYS A 42 43.76 4.24 -15.67
N SER A 43 42.79 4.36 -16.58
CA SER A 43 41.80 5.45 -16.63
C SER A 43 40.81 5.50 -15.45
N LYS A 44 40.94 4.67 -14.42
CA LYS A 44 40.01 4.62 -13.28
C LYS A 44 40.32 5.73 -12.27
N ARG A 45 39.27 6.44 -11.83
CA ARG A 45 39.36 7.56 -10.86
C ARG A 45 38.67 7.19 -9.55
N PHE A 46 39.23 7.61 -8.42
CA PHE A 46 38.79 7.26 -7.08
C PHE A 46 38.63 8.52 -6.21
N ARG A 47 37.72 8.47 -5.22
CA ARG A 47 37.44 9.62 -4.32
C ARG A 47 38.44 9.80 -3.18
N ARG A 48 39.41 8.89 -2.99
CA ARG A 48 40.40 8.91 -1.88
C ARG A 48 41.73 8.28 -2.30
N VAL A 49 42.84 8.79 -1.76
CA VAL A 49 44.21 8.32 -2.02
C VAL A 49 44.39 6.83 -1.68
N GLU A 50 43.83 6.38 -0.55
CA GLU A 50 43.88 4.98 -0.10
C GLU A 50 43.34 3.98 -1.14
N HIS A 51 42.35 4.38 -1.93
CA HIS A 51 41.73 3.54 -2.96
C HIS A 51 42.52 3.56 -4.26
N VAL A 52 43.16 4.69 -4.60
CA VAL A 52 44.14 4.76 -5.69
C VAL A 52 45.31 3.82 -5.39
N GLN A 53 45.98 3.99 -4.24
CA GLN A 53 47.13 3.17 -3.85
C GLN A 53 46.80 1.67 -3.76
N ARG A 54 45.62 1.32 -3.23
CA ARG A 54 45.15 -0.08 -3.19
C ARG A 54 44.92 -0.66 -4.60
N HIS A 55 44.47 0.17 -5.56
CA HIS A 55 44.36 -0.27 -6.96
C HIS A 55 45.71 -0.30 -7.67
N GLU A 56 46.60 0.64 -7.42
CA GLU A 56 47.93 0.67 -8.06
C GLU A 56 48.77 -0.58 -7.74
N ARG A 57 48.62 -1.15 -6.54
CA ARG A 57 49.22 -2.45 -6.18
C ARG A 57 48.67 -3.64 -6.99
N THR A 58 47.49 -3.54 -7.62
CA THR A 58 47.03 -4.58 -8.56
C THR A 58 47.80 -4.56 -9.88
N HIS A 59 48.50 -3.46 -10.20
CA HIS A 59 49.37 -3.34 -11.36
C HIS A 59 50.83 -3.68 -10.99
N THR A 60 51.35 -3.18 -9.86
CA THR A 60 52.74 -3.48 -9.43
C THR A 60 52.93 -4.88 -8.84
N LYS A 61 51.84 -5.59 -8.49
CA LYS A 61 51.81 -6.93 -7.87
C LYS A 61 52.55 -7.03 -6.52
N GLU A 62 52.90 -5.91 -5.90
CA GLU A 62 53.53 -5.85 -4.57
C GLU A 62 52.69 -6.56 -3.49
N LYS A 63 53.35 -7.38 -2.66
CA LYS A 63 52.74 -8.15 -1.57
C LYS A 63 53.39 -7.83 -0.20
N PRO A 64 53.25 -6.61 0.33
CA PRO A 64 53.99 -6.16 1.51
C PRO A 64 53.50 -6.74 2.87
N PHE A 65 52.54 -7.67 2.87
CA PHE A 65 52.02 -8.30 4.09
C PHE A 65 52.31 -9.80 4.08
N SER A 66 53.41 -10.24 4.69
CA SER A 66 53.74 -11.65 4.95
C SER A 66 52.93 -12.21 6.13
N CYS A 67 52.62 -13.51 6.09
CA CYS A 67 52.20 -14.25 7.27
C CYS A 67 53.40 -14.47 8.20
N ASN A 68 53.23 -14.14 9.49
CA ASN A 68 54.29 -14.26 10.50
C ASN A 68 54.45 -15.69 11.06
N TRP A 69 53.78 -16.68 10.46
CA TRP A 69 53.96 -18.09 10.81
C TRP A 69 55.08 -18.68 9.93
N ASP A 70 56.25 -18.98 10.49
CA ASP A 70 57.48 -19.30 9.75
C ASP A 70 57.31 -20.43 8.72
N ARG A 71 56.49 -21.43 9.01
CA ARG A 71 56.20 -22.56 8.10
C ARG A 71 55.22 -22.23 6.97
N CYS A 72 54.64 -21.03 6.93
CA CYS A 72 53.58 -20.68 5.98
C CYS A 72 54.07 -19.83 4.80
N GLY A 73 54.93 -18.83 5.04
CA GLY A 73 55.60 -18.02 4.01
C GLY A 73 54.71 -17.20 3.05
N LYS A 74 53.38 -17.26 3.17
CA LYS A 74 52.44 -16.64 2.22
C LYS A 74 52.42 -15.12 2.36
N THR A 75 52.51 -14.42 1.24
CA THR A 75 52.49 -12.96 1.14
C THR A 75 51.24 -12.42 0.43
N PHE A 76 50.73 -11.28 0.90
CA PHE A 76 49.46 -10.69 0.51
C PHE A 76 49.63 -9.21 0.13
N GLY A 77 48.87 -8.76 -0.88
CA GLY A 77 48.83 -7.33 -1.29
C GLY A 77 48.04 -6.42 -0.33
N ARG A 78 47.33 -7.00 0.65
CA ARG A 78 46.46 -6.30 1.60
C ARG A 78 46.47 -6.96 2.98
N ARG A 79 46.43 -6.15 4.04
CA ARG A 79 46.42 -6.60 5.45
C ARG A 79 45.17 -7.38 5.84
N ASP A 80 44.01 -7.07 5.27
CA ASP A 80 42.75 -7.77 5.56
C ASP A 80 42.69 -9.18 4.96
N LEU A 81 43.43 -9.43 3.86
CA LEU A 81 43.62 -10.77 3.32
C LEU A 81 44.56 -11.61 4.19
N LEU A 82 45.61 -10.99 4.75
CA LEU A 82 46.49 -11.64 5.72
C LEU A 82 45.71 -12.05 6.99
N VAL A 83 45.01 -11.11 7.64
CA VAL A 83 44.24 -11.41 8.87
C VAL A 83 43.16 -12.47 8.63
N ARG A 84 42.52 -12.48 7.44
CA ARG A 84 41.60 -13.56 7.05
C ARG A 84 42.32 -14.89 6.86
N HIS A 85 43.50 -14.91 6.25
CA HIS A 85 44.29 -16.11 6.06
C HIS A 85 44.77 -16.70 7.39
N GLU A 86 45.34 -15.87 8.27
CA GLU A 86 45.74 -16.26 9.63
C GLU A 86 44.55 -16.89 10.37
N LYS A 87 43.39 -16.22 10.36
CA LYS A 87 42.18 -16.71 11.02
C LYS A 87 41.59 -17.98 10.39
N LEU A 88 41.65 -18.17 9.08
CA LEU A 88 41.05 -19.35 8.43
C LEU A 88 41.99 -20.57 8.33
N VAL A 89 43.31 -20.38 8.43
CA VAL A 89 44.30 -21.46 8.21
C VAL A 89 45.06 -21.85 9.48
N HIS A 90 45.17 -20.96 10.48
CA HIS A 90 45.95 -21.22 11.69
C HIS A 90 45.12 -21.25 12.99
N LEU A 91 43.78 -21.17 12.93
CA LEU A 91 42.94 -21.12 14.13
C LEU A 91 42.93 -22.41 14.99
N ASN A 92 43.25 -23.57 14.42
CA ASN A 92 43.11 -24.87 15.12
C ASN A 92 44.34 -25.29 15.96
N GLU A 93 45.46 -24.59 15.88
CA GLU A 93 46.65 -24.86 16.73
C GLU A 93 46.98 -23.72 17.70
N GLY A 94 46.22 -22.61 17.66
CA GLY A 94 46.49 -21.39 18.45
C GLY A 94 46.10 -21.42 19.92
N SER A 95 45.82 -22.57 20.53
CA SER A 95 45.29 -22.68 21.90
C SER A 95 46.34 -23.11 22.96
N LYS A 96 47.61 -22.74 22.77
CA LYS A 96 48.67 -22.80 23.79
C LYS A 96 49.78 -21.81 23.43
N ASP A 97 49.59 -20.55 23.82
CA ASP A 97 50.57 -19.80 24.62
C ASP A 97 50.08 -18.38 24.91
N ASN A 98 50.52 -17.82 26.03
CA ASN A 98 49.90 -16.63 26.62
C ASN A 98 50.97 -15.65 27.13
N ASN A 99 51.24 -14.57 26.38
CA ASN A 99 52.00 -13.44 26.94
C ASN A 99 51.69 -12.08 26.28
N ARG A 100 52.02 -11.00 27.01
CA ARG A 100 51.64 -9.59 26.77
C ARG A 100 52.66 -8.85 25.84
N PRO A 101 52.48 -7.57 25.39
CA PRO A 101 51.47 -6.56 25.78
C PRO A 101 50.79 -5.66 24.71
N ARG A 102 49.63 -5.13 25.13
CA ARG A 102 48.84 -3.92 24.75
C ARG A 102 49.49 -2.79 23.90
N LYS A 103 48.79 -2.30 22.86
CA LYS A 103 48.72 -0.87 22.44
C LYS A 103 47.46 -0.55 21.60
N LEU A 104 47.15 0.75 21.43
CA LEU A 104 45.87 1.31 20.91
C LEU A 104 45.71 1.26 19.37
N SER A 105 44.45 1.19 18.86
CA SER A 105 43.76 2.36 18.25
C SER A 105 42.52 2.03 17.37
N SER A 106 41.46 2.85 17.53
CA SER A 106 40.49 3.35 16.52
C SER A 106 39.68 2.43 15.57
N ASN A 107 38.36 2.45 15.82
CA ASN A 107 37.25 2.80 14.91
C ASN A 107 36.72 1.91 13.76
N THR A 108 35.38 1.82 13.77
CA THR A 108 34.42 1.75 12.64
C THR A 108 34.47 0.54 11.70
N SER A 109 33.51 -0.36 11.90
CA SER A 109 33.02 -1.31 10.90
C SER A 109 31.73 -0.79 10.24
N SER A 110 31.59 -1.00 8.94
CA SER A 110 30.33 -0.88 8.20
C SER A 110 30.28 -1.97 7.14
N THR A 111 29.32 -2.89 7.23
CA THR A 111 29.18 -4.00 6.26
C THR A 111 27.73 -4.38 6.04
N SER A 112 27.26 -4.21 4.81
CA SER A 112 26.20 -5.03 4.25
C SER A 112 26.80 -6.28 3.58
N HIS A 113 26.05 -7.39 3.57
CA HIS A 113 26.30 -8.55 2.71
C HIS A 113 25.73 -8.26 1.29
N LYS A 114 26.02 -9.00 0.21
CA LYS A 114 26.51 -10.39 0.03
C LYS A 114 27.56 -10.49 -1.09
N SER A 115 28.18 -11.67 -1.25
CA SER A 115 28.98 -12.03 -2.44
C SER A 115 28.92 -13.54 -2.69
N SER A 116 28.93 -13.96 -3.97
CA SER A 116 28.97 -15.36 -4.43
C SER A 116 30.35 -15.76 -5.00
N ILE A 117 30.63 -17.08 -5.02
CA ILE A 117 31.84 -17.78 -5.51
C ILE A 117 31.40 -19.24 -5.84
N SER A 118 32.04 -20.07 -6.67
CA SER A 118 32.58 -20.02 -8.06
C SER A 118 32.99 -21.47 -8.45
N GLU A 119 33.47 -21.75 -9.67
CA GLU A 119 33.65 -23.12 -10.19
C GLU A 119 35.11 -23.67 -10.18
N GLY A 120 35.28 -25.00 -9.96
CA GLY A 120 35.67 -25.99 -11.00
C GLY A 120 37.15 -26.32 -11.32
N GLN A 121 37.46 -27.65 -11.45
CA GLN A 121 38.55 -28.34 -12.21
C GLN A 121 38.49 -29.89 -11.94
N ILE A 122 39.24 -30.83 -12.57
CA ILE A 122 39.47 -31.22 -14.00
C ILE A 122 40.16 -32.63 -14.08
N ASN A 123 40.40 -33.20 -15.28
CA ASN A 123 41.16 -34.43 -15.66
C ASN A 123 40.51 -35.83 -15.39
N SER A 124 40.88 -36.96 -16.05
CA SER A 124 41.21 -37.27 -17.47
C SER A 124 41.43 -38.80 -17.74
N GLU A 125 41.17 -39.24 -18.98
CA GLU A 125 41.69 -40.47 -19.69
C GLU A 125 41.20 -41.90 -19.30
N VAL A 126 41.67 -42.93 -20.05
CA VAL A 126 40.82 -43.99 -20.71
C VAL A 126 41.44 -45.43 -20.74
N ILE A 127 40.61 -46.48 -21.06
CA ILE A 127 40.86 -47.97 -21.13
C ILE A 127 40.61 -48.70 -19.78
N GLY A 128 40.08 -49.95 -19.66
CA GLY A 128 39.52 -51.00 -20.56
C GLY A 128 39.28 -52.33 -19.76
N LEU A 129 38.80 -53.48 -20.27
CA LEU A 129 38.28 -53.82 -21.62
C LEU A 129 37.16 -54.92 -21.61
N GLN A 130 37.44 -56.25 -21.61
CA GLN A 130 36.43 -57.34 -21.86
C GLN A 130 36.71 -58.72 -21.21
N HIS A 131 35.67 -59.45 -20.78
CA HIS A 131 35.29 -60.80 -21.28
C HIS A 131 33.89 -61.27 -20.79
N HIS A 132 33.27 -62.25 -21.46
CA HIS A 132 31.89 -62.75 -21.27
C HIS A 132 31.74 -63.91 -20.26
N ASN A 133 30.59 -64.06 -19.58
CA ASN A 133 29.50 -64.98 -19.99
C ASN A 133 28.20 -64.90 -19.13
N ALA A 134 27.15 -65.62 -19.52
CA ALA A 134 25.77 -65.50 -18.97
C ALA A 134 25.28 -66.72 -18.16
N SER A 135 24.29 -66.53 -17.26
CA SER A 135 23.23 -67.52 -16.91
C SER A 135 22.13 -66.99 -15.94
N ARG A 136 21.06 -67.78 -15.76
CA ARG A 136 19.77 -67.47 -15.10
C ARG A 136 19.78 -67.34 -13.55
N PRO A 137 18.74 -66.70 -12.94
CA PRO A 137 18.35 -66.77 -11.50
C PRO A 137 17.59 -68.08 -11.17
N PRO A 138 17.06 -68.36 -9.94
CA PRO A 138 16.83 -67.56 -8.70
C PRO A 138 17.53 -68.24 -7.46
N PRO A 139 17.03 -68.40 -6.18
CA PRO A 139 15.81 -67.95 -5.47
C PRO A 139 15.93 -67.59 -3.94
N GLN A 140 14.76 -67.50 -3.26
CA GLN A 140 14.46 -67.82 -1.84
C GLN A 140 14.85 -66.91 -0.64
N GLN A 141 13.89 -66.03 -0.27
CA GLN A 141 13.06 -66.02 0.97
C GLN A 141 13.17 -67.22 1.96
N PRO A 142 12.76 -67.15 3.28
CA PRO A 142 11.44 -66.59 3.72
C PRO A 142 11.16 -66.09 5.19
N LEU A 143 10.07 -65.29 5.33
CA LEU A 143 9.04 -65.28 6.43
C LEU A 143 9.44 -64.93 7.91
N PRO A 144 8.50 -64.78 8.90
CA PRO A 144 7.02 -64.66 8.86
C PRO A 144 6.37 -63.45 9.62
N GLN A 145 5.03 -63.50 9.70
CA GLN A 145 4.00 -62.59 10.23
C GLN A 145 3.83 -62.51 11.79
N PRO A 146 2.94 -61.63 12.31
CA PRO A 146 2.48 -61.58 13.71
C PRO A 146 1.33 -62.59 14.05
N GLN A 147 0.72 -62.44 15.25
CA GLN A 147 -0.31 -63.26 15.95
C GLN A 147 0.30 -64.33 16.90
N SER A 148 -0.20 -64.60 18.12
CA SER A 148 -1.33 -64.06 18.95
C SER A 148 -0.96 -64.23 20.48
N PHE A 149 -1.78 -64.41 21.54
CA PHE A 149 -3.23 -64.66 21.75
C PHE A 149 -3.67 -64.50 23.26
N HIS A 150 -4.97 -64.74 23.53
CA HIS A 150 -5.62 -65.27 24.76
C HIS A 150 -5.60 -64.58 26.16
N HIS A 151 -6.82 -64.18 26.58
CA HIS A 151 -7.54 -64.46 27.86
C HIS A 151 -7.13 -63.89 29.24
N GLY A 152 -8.15 -63.40 29.98
CA GLY A 152 -8.17 -63.30 31.46
C GLY A 152 -9.00 -62.10 32.01
N PRO A 153 -10.08 -62.27 32.81
CA PRO A 153 -10.92 -61.17 33.28
C PRO A 153 -10.81 -60.95 34.83
N PRO A 154 -11.80 -60.38 35.59
CA PRO A 154 -11.57 -59.23 36.49
C PRO A 154 -11.62 -59.58 38.00
N PRO A 155 -11.56 -58.56 38.89
CA PRO A 155 -12.79 -58.22 39.62
C PRO A 155 -13.03 -56.71 39.84
N GLY A 156 -14.18 -56.36 40.44
CA GLY A 156 -14.60 -54.99 40.76
C GLY A 156 -14.68 -54.68 42.28
N PRO A 157 -15.81 -54.12 42.79
CA PRO A 157 -15.79 -52.71 43.18
C PRO A 157 -16.30 -52.38 44.61
N GLN A 158 -15.87 -51.22 45.13
CA GLN A 158 -16.34 -50.51 46.35
C GLN A 158 -15.53 -49.20 46.50
N GLN A 159 -15.95 -48.10 47.17
CA GLN A 159 -17.24 -47.67 47.73
C GLN A 159 -17.20 -46.13 47.95
N ALA A 160 -18.30 -45.46 48.29
CA ALA A 160 -18.34 -44.01 48.59
C ALA A 160 -19.13 -43.67 49.88
N PRO A 161 -18.63 -42.71 50.67
CA PRO A 161 -19.46 -41.77 51.44
C PRO A 161 -18.88 -40.32 51.44
N GLN A 162 -19.57 -39.22 51.81
CA GLN A 162 -20.99 -38.89 52.04
C GLN A 162 -21.16 -37.35 52.02
N ASP A 163 -22.39 -36.84 51.81
CA ASP A 163 -22.80 -35.41 51.93
C ASP A 163 -23.62 -35.19 53.22
N PRO A 164 -23.62 -33.96 53.80
CA PRO A 164 -24.95 -33.33 54.02
C PRO A 164 -25.03 -31.78 53.97
N ARG A 165 -25.79 -31.26 52.97
CA ARG A 165 -26.85 -30.20 53.09
C ARG A 165 -26.38 -28.75 53.46
N THR A 166 -27.07 -27.64 53.14
CA THR A 166 -28.53 -27.36 53.00
C THR A 166 -28.81 -26.15 52.06
N GLN A 167 -30.08 -25.94 51.66
CA GLN A 167 -30.65 -24.89 50.77
C GLN A 167 -31.02 -23.57 51.52
N PRO A 168 -31.47 -22.42 50.90
CA PRO A 168 -32.15 -22.26 49.59
C PRO A 168 -31.86 -21.02 48.69
N ARG A 169 -32.67 -20.93 47.61
CA ARG A 169 -32.83 -19.97 46.48
C ARG A 169 -33.13 -18.49 46.86
N PRO A 170 -33.05 -17.46 45.95
CA PRO A 170 -33.52 -17.49 44.53
C PRO A 170 -32.59 -16.88 43.45
N ALA A 171 -33.13 -16.77 42.22
CA ALA A 171 -32.39 -16.70 40.96
C ALA A 171 -31.98 -15.29 40.48
N ALA A 172 -30.92 -15.26 39.67
CA ALA A 172 -30.59 -14.25 38.68
C ALA A 172 -30.16 -14.97 37.37
N CYS A 173 -30.33 -14.33 36.21
CA CYS A 173 -29.96 -14.89 34.91
C CYS A 173 -28.56 -14.44 34.47
N ASN A 174 -27.66 -15.36 34.14
CA ASN A 174 -26.37 -15.02 33.54
C ASN A 174 -26.51 -14.79 32.03
N LEU A 175 -25.76 -13.81 31.50
CA LEU A 175 -25.68 -13.48 30.08
C LEU A 175 -24.29 -13.79 29.50
N ASP A 176 -23.68 -14.89 29.94
CA ASP A 176 -22.33 -15.33 29.54
C ASP A 176 -22.40 -16.54 28.61
N LEU A 177 -22.31 -16.31 27.28
CA LEU A 177 -22.14 -17.41 26.31
C LEU A 177 -21.51 -16.99 24.96
N LEU A 178 -20.61 -16.00 24.95
CA LEU A 178 -19.83 -15.60 23.76
C LEU A 178 -18.34 -15.29 24.04
N SER A 179 -17.72 -15.97 25.02
CA SER A 179 -16.26 -15.85 25.28
C SER A 179 -15.47 -17.13 24.98
N ASP A 180 -16.01 -18.31 25.30
CA ASP A 180 -15.25 -19.58 25.27
C ASP A 180 -15.44 -20.38 23.96
N ALA A 181 -15.08 -19.77 22.83
CA ALA A 181 -15.07 -20.41 21.51
C ALA A 181 -13.73 -20.30 20.76
N ALA A 182 -12.65 -19.90 21.44
CA ALA A 182 -11.33 -19.64 20.84
C ALA A 182 -10.25 -20.70 21.15
N LEU A 183 -10.46 -21.61 22.11
CA LEU A 183 -9.40 -22.48 22.66
C LEU A 183 -9.83 -23.94 22.94
N ALA A 184 -10.37 -24.65 21.94
CA ALA A 184 -10.51 -26.12 22.00
C ALA A 184 -10.58 -26.79 20.62
N SER A 185 -9.65 -27.70 20.32
CA SER A 185 -9.79 -28.73 19.26
C SER A 185 -8.68 -29.79 19.37
N SER A 186 -8.96 -30.91 20.03
CA SER A 186 -8.06 -32.08 20.09
C SER A 186 -8.82 -33.38 19.79
N VAL A 187 -8.54 -33.93 18.62
CA VAL A 187 -8.85 -35.28 18.07
C VAL A 187 -9.48 -36.33 19.00
N THR A 188 -10.62 -36.90 18.60
CA THR A 188 -10.92 -38.37 18.58
C THR A 188 -12.28 -38.65 17.86
N PRO A 189 -12.59 -39.86 17.33
CA PRO A 189 -13.33 -39.98 16.06
C PRO A 189 -14.45 -41.06 15.96
N VAL A 190 -15.01 -41.24 14.73
CA VAL A 190 -15.85 -42.40 14.26
C VAL A 190 -17.32 -42.33 14.77
N GLN A 191 -18.41 -42.73 14.07
CA GLN A 191 -18.64 -43.82 13.08
C GLN A 191 -19.69 -43.52 11.98
N ARG A 192 -19.87 -44.45 11.02
CA ARG A 192 -20.92 -44.45 9.95
C ARG A 192 -22.08 -45.40 10.30
N ASN A 193 -23.29 -45.10 9.81
CA ASN A 193 -24.28 -46.01 9.17
C ASN A 193 -25.62 -45.24 8.93
N ALA A 194 -26.67 -45.78 8.28
CA ALA A 194 -26.80 -46.31 6.91
C ALA A 194 -28.24 -46.90 6.70
N SER A 195 -28.87 -46.62 5.55
CA SER A 195 -30.00 -47.34 4.91
C SER A 195 -31.47 -47.21 5.38
N ALA A 196 -32.37 -47.35 4.37
CA ALA A 196 -33.77 -47.85 4.39
C ALA A 196 -34.99 -46.93 4.69
N ALA A 197 -36.10 -47.28 4.02
CA ALA A 197 -37.51 -46.80 4.10
C ALA A 197 -38.42 -48.09 4.03
N PRO A 198 -39.75 -48.13 3.67
CA PRO A 198 -40.76 -47.08 3.40
C PRO A 198 -42.24 -47.33 3.88
N LEU A 199 -43.03 -46.24 3.99
CA LEU A 199 -44.49 -46.12 3.70
C LEU A 199 -45.54 -47.03 4.47
N PRO A 200 -46.74 -47.41 3.94
CA PRO A 200 -48.06 -46.86 4.39
C PRO A 200 -49.14 -47.97 4.68
N PRO A 201 -50.50 -47.80 4.62
CA PRO A 201 -51.42 -46.63 4.60
C PRO A 201 -52.59 -46.72 5.66
N HIS A 202 -53.67 -45.92 5.57
CA HIS A 202 -55.09 -46.34 5.80
C HIS A 202 -56.14 -45.26 5.37
N SER A 203 -57.40 -45.68 5.14
CA SER A 203 -58.56 -44.94 4.55
C SER A 203 -59.88 -45.71 4.90
N PRO A 204 -61.11 -45.46 4.35
CA PRO A 204 -61.69 -44.42 3.44
C PRO A 204 -62.87 -43.66 4.12
N GLU A 205 -63.91 -43.01 3.55
CA GLU A 205 -64.52 -42.78 2.20
C GLU A 205 -64.86 -41.24 2.01
N SER A 206 -65.79 -40.68 1.19
CA SER A 206 -66.85 -41.18 0.28
C SER A 206 -67.35 -40.25 -0.85
N ARG A 207 -68.04 -40.87 -1.82
CA ARG A 207 -69.11 -40.40 -2.73
C ARG A 207 -68.92 -39.19 -3.69
N ARG A 208 -69.04 -39.56 -5.00
CA ARG A 208 -69.68 -38.87 -6.15
C ARG A 208 -68.90 -37.87 -7.04
N LYS A 209 -68.32 -38.43 -8.11
CA LYS A 209 -68.56 -38.13 -9.56
C LYS A 209 -68.55 -36.67 -10.10
N SER A 210 -67.55 -36.42 -10.96
CA SER A 210 -67.70 -36.26 -12.44
C SER A 210 -68.01 -34.90 -13.12
N SER A 211 -67.00 -34.40 -13.88
CA SER A 211 -67.08 -33.99 -15.31
C SER A 211 -67.60 -32.61 -15.78
N TYR A 212 -66.82 -31.98 -16.69
CA TYR A 212 -67.18 -30.95 -17.71
C TYR A 212 -67.65 -29.55 -17.24
N GLY A 213 -67.54 -28.54 -18.14
CA GLY A 213 -68.42 -27.33 -18.07
C GLY A 213 -67.80 -25.94 -18.29
N ASP A 214 -67.44 -25.61 -19.53
CA ASP A 214 -67.69 -24.34 -20.26
C ASP A 214 -68.07 -22.99 -19.58
N SER A 215 -67.30 -21.95 -19.93
CA SER A 215 -67.70 -20.71 -20.66
C SER A 215 -68.54 -19.53 -20.09
N ILE A 216 -68.25 -18.35 -20.70
CA ILE A 216 -69.18 -17.24 -21.11
C ILE A 216 -69.58 -16.17 -20.06
N VAL A 217 -69.01 -14.93 -20.16
CA VAL A 217 -69.62 -13.64 -20.65
C VAL A 217 -70.38 -12.85 -19.56
N ALA A 218 -69.93 -11.67 -19.07
CA ALA A 218 -69.80 -10.31 -19.67
C ALA A 218 -71.09 -9.45 -19.54
N TYR A 219 -71.21 -8.32 -20.28
CA TYR A 219 -72.26 -7.26 -20.22
C TYR A 219 -72.16 -6.25 -19.04
N THR A 220 -72.31 -4.92 -19.21
CA THR A 220 -72.24 -4.05 -20.42
C THR A 220 -71.95 -2.58 -20.05
N THR A 221 -71.79 -1.73 -21.08
CA THR A 221 -72.13 -0.28 -21.10
C THR A 221 -73.49 0.04 -20.44
N GLU A 222 -73.83 1.26 -19.99
CA GLU A 222 -73.98 2.49 -20.78
C GLU A 222 -73.94 3.82 -19.98
N ARG A 223 -73.92 4.92 -20.75
CA ARG A 223 -74.31 6.33 -20.43
C ARG A 223 -75.86 6.43 -20.29
N PRO A 224 -76.49 7.48 -19.68
CA PRO A 224 -76.40 8.87 -20.22
C PRO A 224 -76.69 10.07 -19.27
N ARG A 225 -76.40 11.28 -19.79
CA ARG A 225 -77.12 12.60 -19.78
C ARG A 225 -77.75 13.15 -18.45
N GLU A 226 -78.08 14.44 -18.32
CA GLU A 226 -78.44 15.49 -19.31
C GLU A 226 -78.13 16.93 -18.81
N ASP A 227 -77.98 17.89 -19.74
CA ASP A 227 -78.29 19.35 -19.73
C ASP A 227 -78.06 20.26 -18.47
N GLN A 228 -77.28 21.37 -18.50
CA GLN A 228 -77.27 22.65 -19.30
C GLN A 228 -77.96 23.84 -18.55
N PRO A 229 -77.75 25.15 -18.92
CA PRO A 229 -76.71 25.81 -19.73
C PRO A 229 -76.17 27.16 -19.15
N MET A 230 -75.39 27.91 -19.98
CA MET A 230 -75.01 29.36 -19.90
C MET A 230 -73.90 29.80 -18.91
N GLY A 231 -72.89 30.62 -19.31
CA GLY A 231 -72.49 31.03 -20.67
C GLY A 231 -71.45 32.18 -20.74
N SER A 232 -70.67 32.23 -21.84
CA SER A 232 -69.73 33.32 -22.27
C SER A 232 -68.44 33.56 -21.43
N GLY A 233 -67.27 33.92 -21.99
CA GLY A 233 -66.85 33.97 -23.41
C GLY A 233 -65.51 34.73 -23.66
N TYR A 234 -64.85 34.43 -24.80
CA TYR A 234 -63.71 35.12 -25.45
C TYR A 234 -62.23 34.96 -24.97
N VAL A 235 -61.36 35.12 -25.98
CA VAL A 235 -59.87 35.03 -26.12
C VAL A 235 -59.55 36.03 -27.28
N PRO A 236 -58.41 36.78 -27.45
CA PRO A 236 -57.02 36.28 -27.39
C PRO A 236 -55.84 37.30 -27.13
N GLN A 237 -54.60 36.84 -27.43
CA GLN A 237 -53.38 37.57 -27.92
C GLN A 237 -52.25 38.06 -26.96
N GLN A 238 -51.09 38.29 -27.59
CA GLN A 238 -49.69 38.54 -27.10
C GLN A 238 -49.43 40.07 -26.90
N PRO A 239 -48.21 40.64 -26.61
CA PRO A 239 -46.83 40.14 -26.36
C PRO A 239 -46.28 40.70 -24.99
N PRO A 240 -44.98 41.07 -24.70
CA PRO A 240 -43.66 40.91 -25.34
C PRO A 240 -42.56 40.36 -24.37
N ALA A 241 -41.34 40.95 -24.31
CA ALA A 241 -40.20 40.58 -23.46
C ALA A 241 -39.30 41.80 -23.06
N GLY A 242 -38.40 41.62 -22.07
CA GLY A 242 -37.42 42.61 -21.54
C GLY A 242 -37.47 42.69 -20.00
N SER A 243 -36.41 43.01 -19.23
CA SER A 243 -35.02 43.40 -19.53
C SER A 243 -34.04 42.90 -18.43
N TYR A 244 -32.74 43.17 -18.59
CA TYR A 244 -31.59 42.73 -17.77
C TYR A 244 -31.44 43.34 -16.35
N ASP A 245 -30.41 42.85 -15.65
CA ASP A 245 -29.80 43.25 -14.35
C ASP A 245 -30.46 42.62 -13.10
N ASP A 246 -30.05 41.48 -12.54
CA ASP A 246 -28.72 40.85 -12.23
C ASP A 246 -28.13 41.21 -10.84
N TYR A 247 -27.36 40.28 -10.26
CA TYR A 247 -26.68 40.23 -8.94
C TYR A 247 -27.37 39.55 -7.74
N ASN A 248 -27.50 38.23 -7.87
CA ASN A 248 -27.02 37.20 -6.93
C ASN A 248 -27.49 37.18 -5.45
N PRO A 249 -28.50 36.35 -5.13
CA PRO A 249 -28.82 35.89 -3.76
C PRO A 249 -28.75 34.35 -3.58
N PHE A 250 -27.89 33.64 -4.34
CA PHE A 250 -27.97 32.18 -4.52
C PHE A 250 -27.60 31.31 -3.29
N LEU A 251 -26.73 31.80 -2.40
CA LEU A 251 -26.10 30.96 -1.35
C LEU A 251 -26.81 30.93 0.01
N ASP A 252 -27.67 31.90 0.30
CA ASP A 252 -28.46 31.96 1.54
C ASP A 252 -29.68 31.02 1.49
N GLU A 253 -30.24 30.78 0.30
CA GLU A 253 -31.44 29.96 0.12
C GLU A 253 -31.24 28.53 0.66
N PHE A 254 -30.04 27.96 0.45
CA PHE A 254 -29.62 26.66 0.98
C PHE A 254 -29.48 26.58 2.52
N ALA A 255 -29.61 27.70 3.24
CA ALA A 255 -29.68 27.70 4.71
C ALA A 255 -31.11 27.85 5.24
N SER A 256 -32.11 28.16 4.39
CA SER A 256 -33.48 28.47 4.80
C SER A 256 -34.59 27.69 4.08
N SER A 257 -34.27 26.87 3.07
CA SER A 257 -35.26 26.18 2.23
C SER A 257 -35.80 24.88 2.87
N SER A 258 -36.76 24.99 3.80
CA SER A 258 -37.45 23.87 4.45
C SER A 258 -38.47 23.12 3.54
N HIS A 259 -38.19 23.02 2.23
CA HIS A 259 -39.16 22.58 1.21
C HIS A 259 -38.59 21.60 0.17
N PHE A 260 -37.63 20.75 0.55
CA PHE A 260 -37.14 19.64 -0.30
C PHE A 260 -37.05 18.31 0.46
N LEU A 261 -38.21 17.76 0.84
CA LEU A 261 -38.37 16.36 1.27
C LEU A 261 -39.44 15.66 0.41
N PRO A 262 -39.17 14.46 -0.15
CA PRO A 262 -40.21 13.64 -0.77
C PRO A 262 -41.24 13.12 0.26
N PRO A 263 -42.50 12.82 -0.11
CA PRO A 263 -43.60 12.53 0.83
C PRO A 263 -43.52 11.22 1.63
N SER A 264 -42.37 10.56 1.69
CA SER A 264 -42.16 9.23 2.27
C SER A 264 -41.24 9.19 3.50
N PHE A 265 -40.78 10.35 3.98
CA PHE A 265 -39.83 10.45 5.10
C PHE A 265 -40.25 11.46 6.19
N GLU A 266 -41.45 11.28 6.73
CA GLU A 266 -41.78 11.67 8.11
C GLU A 266 -42.16 10.39 8.86
N THR A 267 -41.54 10.05 9.99
CA THR A 267 -41.80 10.71 11.27
C THR A 267 -40.58 10.59 12.20
N GLU A 268 -40.05 11.72 12.69
CA GLU A 268 -39.69 11.99 14.10
C GLU A 268 -38.87 13.28 14.24
N GLN A 269 -39.35 14.17 15.12
CA GLN A 269 -38.73 15.39 15.71
C GLN A 269 -38.01 16.41 14.80
N GLN A 270 -38.63 17.60 14.75
CA GLN A 270 -38.08 18.84 14.21
C GLN A 270 -37.11 19.49 15.21
N MET A 271 -35.99 20.07 14.74
CA MET A 271 -35.23 21.06 15.53
C MET A 271 -35.92 22.43 15.47
N MET A 272 -36.16 23.05 16.62
CA MET A 272 -36.56 24.47 16.68
C MET A 272 -35.33 25.39 16.69
N TYR A 273 -35.28 26.33 15.75
CA TYR A 273 -34.53 27.58 15.92
C TYR A 273 -35.49 28.76 15.75
N SER A 274 -35.62 29.57 16.80
CA SER A 274 -36.57 30.68 16.84
C SER A 274 -36.00 31.93 16.17
N ARG A 275 -36.77 32.57 15.30
CA ARG A 275 -36.40 33.80 14.59
C ARG A 275 -37.39 34.91 14.91
N ASN A 276 -36.94 35.93 15.65
CA ASN A 276 -37.65 37.20 15.76
C ASN A 276 -37.04 38.23 14.80
N GLN A 277 -37.89 39.01 14.11
CA GLN A 277 -37.49 40.23 13.40
C GLN A 277 -38.17 41.44 14.04
N GLY A 278 -37.40 42.50 14.26
CA GLY A 278 -37.86 43.85 14.57
C GLY A 278 -36.78 44.81 14.12
N GLY A 279 -37.06 45.64 13.12
CA GLY A 279 -36.03 46.36 12.37
C GLY A 279 -35.99 47.87 12.58
N ALA A 280 -34.83 48.47 12.30
CA ALA A 280 -34.68 49.88 11.97
C ALA A 280 -33.46 50.04 11.03
N ALA A 281 -33.50 51.02 10.13
CA ALA A 281 -32.48 51.19 9.09
C ALA A 281 -31.52 52.35 9.38
N GLN A 282 -30.22 52.18 9.11
CA GLN A 282 -29.33 53.31 8.84
C GLN A 282 -28.09 52.99 7.98
N ARG A 283 -28.22 53.30 6.68
CA ARG A 283 -27.31 54.15 5.87
C ARG A 283 -25.78 53.85 5.87
N ARG A 284 -25.31 53.36 4.72
CA ARG A 284 -24.01 53.62 4.03
C ARG A 284 -22.90 54.36 4.82
N GLN A 285 -21.68 53.81 4.80
CA GLN A 285 -20.65 54.29 3.86
C GLN A 285 -19.46 53.33 3.71
N SER A 286 -18.84 53.33 2.53
CA SER A 286 -17.62 52.61 2.22
C SER A 286 -16.38 53.51 2.35
N LYS A 287 -15.21 52.90 2.58
CA LYS A 287 -13.92 53.39 2.07
C LYS A 287 -12.90 52.26 2.01
N SER A 288 -12.00 52.34 1.05
CA SER A 288 -11.06 51.28 0.67
C SER A 288 -9.64 51.57 1.16
N SER A 289 -8.79 50.54 1.06
CA SER A 289 -7.34 50.61 0.77
C SER A 289 -6.43 51.46 1.67
N PHE A 290 -5.36 50.86 2.21
CA PHE A 290 -3.97 51.21 1.84
C PHE A 290 -2.96 50.18 2.39
N LEU A 291 -2.04 49.74 1.51
CA LEU A 291 -0.71 49.22 1.88
C LEU A 291 0.27 50.42 1.79
N PRO A 292 1.31 50.51 2.64
CA PRO A 292 2.54 49.72 2.42
C PRO A 292 3.23 49.25 3.73
N GLY A 293 4.34 48.51 3.60
CA GLY A 293 5.12 48.02 4.75
C GLY A 293 6.62 48.32 4.68
N ARG A 294 7.30 48.33 5.85
CA ARG A 294 8.76 48.25 6.05
C ARG A 294 9.09 47.93 7.52
N PHE A 295 10.09 47.09 7.77
CA PHE A 295 10.88 47.05 9.03
C PHE A 295 12.01 48.11 8.93
N PRO A 296 12.57 48.71 10.01
CA PRO A 296 13.32 48.03 11.09
C PRO A 296 13.14 48.70 12.50
N PRO A 297 14.14 48.81 13.42
CA PRO A 297 14.70 47.78 14.33
C PRO A 297 14.58 48.13 15.84
N MET A 298 15.38 47.46 16.70
CA MET A 298 15.39 47.53 18.18
C MET A 298 15.87 48.87 18.80
N GLN A 299 15.30 49.24 19.96
CA GLN A 299 16.00 49.83 21.11
C GLN A 299 15.18 49.64 22.42
N ALA A 300 15.69 50.08 23.59
CA ALA A 300 15.11 49.77 24.91
C ALA A 300 15.30 50.89 25.96
N ASP A 301 14.37 50.94 26.94
CA ASP A 301 14.29 51.87 28.10
C ASP A 301 14.12 53.37 27.76
N PRO A 302 13.72 54.26 28.71
CA PRO A 302 13.51 54.05 30.15
C PRO A 302 12.05 54.18 30.64
N ARG A 303 11.88 54.03 31.96
CA ARG A 303 10.62 54.21 32.73
C ARG A 303 10.33 55.68 33.04
N ASP A 304 9.06 55.99 33.31
CA ASP A 304 8.65 57.00 34.30
C ASP A 304 7.36 56.53 35.03
N PRO A 305 7.04 57.04 36.24
CA PRO A 305 5.99 56.49 37.13
C PRO A 305 4.67 57.29 37.20
N ALA A 306 3.72 56.77 38.00
CA ALA A 306 2.35 57.27 38.29
C ALA A 306 1.36 57.17 37.11
N ASP A 307 0.29 56.39 37.19
CA ASP A 307 -0.87 56.66 38.07
C ASP A 307 -1.62 55.35 38.49
N PRO A 308 -1.89 55.11 39.79
CA PRO A 308 -2.50 53.85 40.27
C PRO A 308 -4.04 53.84 40.21
N GLY A 309 -4.62 54.17 39.04
CA GLY A 309 -6.06 54.43 38.91
C GLY A 309 -6.89 53.56 37.94
N ALA A 310 -6.29 52.87 36.97
CA ALA A 310 -7.06 52.21 35.89
C ALA A 310 -6.38 50.97 35.27
N ARG A 311 -6.39 49.82 35.96
CA ARG A 311 -6.10 48.50 35.35
C ARG A 311 -6.94 47.40 35.97
N GLY A 312 -7.99 46.99 35.26
CA GLY A 312 -8.84 45.87 35.69
C GLY A 312 -9.94 45.53 34.68
N MET A 313 -9.59 44.87 33.57
CA MET A 313 -10.32 43.73 32.98
C MET A 313 -9.64 43.17 31.72
N ASP A 314 -9.07 44.02 30.85
CA ASP A 314 -8.51 43.60 29.54
C ASP A 314 -7.08 43.01 29.57
N GLN A 315 -6.84 42.00 30.42
CA GLN A 315 -5.64 41.14 30.32
C GLN A 315 -5.92 39.62 30.43
N ALA A 316 -7.18 39.21 30.61
CA ALA A 316 -7.57 37.81 30.84
C ALA A 316 -7.66 36.93 29.57
N ALA A 317 -6.73 37.07 28.61
CA ALA A 317 -6.83 36.41 27.29
C ALA A 317 -5.50 35.88 26.70
N ARG A 318 -4.42 35.77 27.49
CA ARG A 318 -3.18 35.09 27.06
C ARG A 318 -2.59 34.27 28.22
N GLN A 319 -2.47 32.96 28.05
CA GLN A 319 -1.73 32.12 29.00
C GLN A 319 -0.24 32.51 29.02
N PRO A 320 0.43 32.48 30.19
CA PRO A 320 1.86 32.74 30.28
C PRO A 320 2.66 31.62 29.58
N GLY A 321 3.51 31.99 28.62
CA GLY A 321 4.34 31.03 27.89
C GLY A 321 5.40 30.38 28.79
N ILE A 322 5.56 29.05 28.69
CA ILE A 322 6.47 28.27 29.56
C ILE A 322 7.94 28.50 29.18
N SER A 323 8.53 29.54 29.77
CA SER A 323 9.96 29.85 29.64
C SER A 323 10.80 28.95 30.56
N ILE A 324 11.83 28.31 30.00
CA ILE A 324 12.79 27.48 30.74
C ILE A 324 13.91 28.39 31.29
N SER A 325 14.22 28.30 32.59
CA SER A 325 15.33 29.09 33.17
C SER A 325 16.70 28.49 32.83
N VAL A 326 17.78 29.18 33.23
CA VAL A 326 19.15 28.65 33.07
C VAL A 326 19.41 27.47 34.04
N ALA A 327 18.80 27.51 35.23
CA ALA A 327 18.86 26.40 36.18
C ALA A 327 18.14 25.16 35.62
N ASP A 328 16.93 25.34 35.10
CA ASP A 328 16.14 24.23 34.52
C ASP A 328 16.85 23.59 33.33
N HIS A 329 17.41 24.40 32.41
CA HIS A 329 18.20 23.88 31.29
C HIS A 329 19.36 23.00 31.75
N THR A 330 20.01 23.38 32.85
CA THR A 330 21.12 22.63 33.46
C THR A 330 20.62 21.35 34.15
N VAL A 331 19.52 21.41 34.91
CA VAL A 331 18.90 20.23 35.56
C VAL A 331 18.44 19.20 34.54
N ILE A 332 17.74 19.63 33.48
CA ILE A 332 17.27 18.78 32.38
C ILE A 332 18.47 18.12 31.69
N LYS A 333 19.53 18.88 31.40
CA LYS A 333 20.75 18.32 30.79
C LYS A 333 21.39 17.25 31.67
N ASN A 334 21.59 17.54 32.95
CA ASN A 334 22.25 16.62 33.88
C ASN A 334 21.47 15.29 34.01
N ARG A 335 20.12 15.36 34.08
CA ARG A 335 19.24 14.17 34.04
C ARG A 335 19.35 13.38 32.74
N LEU A 336 19.60 14.04 31.61
CA LEU A 336 19.74 13.39 30.30
C LEU A 336 21.15 12.80 30.09
N ASP A 337 22.19 13.39 30.69
CA ASP A 337 23.56 12.87 30.65
C ASP A 337 23.65 11.45 31.31
N GLU A 338 22.72 11.07 32.20
CA GLU A 338 22.54 9.69 32.72
C GLU A 338 22.21 8.64 31.62
N PHE A 339 21.68 9.09 30.48
CA PHE A 339 21.29 8.25 29.34
C PHE A 339 22.26 8.38 28.15
N SER A 340 23.39 9.07 28.34
CA SER A 340 24.44 9.25 27.33
C SER A 340 24.95 7.96 26.67
N ALA A 341 24.84 6.82 27.34
CA ALA A 341 25.20 5.50 26.80
C ALA A 341 24.18 4.89 25.82
N VAL A 342 22.94 5.39 25.76
CA VAL A 342 21.88 4.91 24.83
C VAL A 342 21.45 5.96 23.80
N LEU A 343 21.85 7.22 23.95
CA LEU A 343 21.54 8.28 22.99
C LEU A 343 22.32 8.10 21.67
N PRO A 344 21.79 8.58 20.53
CA PRO A 344 22.51 8.56 19.25
C PRO A 344 23.85 9.32 19.33
N ASN A 345 24.89 8.80 18.67
CA ASN A 345 26.25 9.40 18.68
C ASN A 345 26.33 10.82 18.10
N ASP A 346 25.33 11.23 17.33
CA ASP A 346 25.14 12.54 16.70
C ASP A 346 24.08 13.41 17.39
N PHE A 347 23.53 12.96 18.53
CA PHE A 347 22.55 13.72 19.31
C PHE A 347 23.19 14.97 19.95
N VAL A 348 22.57 16.13 19.69
CA VAL A 348 22.95 17.41 20.29
C VAL A 348 21.79 17.92 21.13
N PHE A 349 22.02 18.06 22.44
CA PHE A 349 21.00 18.59 23.36
C PHE A 349 20.61 20.03 22.98
N PRO A 350 19.32 20.36 22.83
CA PRO A 350 18.92 21.68 22.34
C PRO A 350 19.24 22.83 23.31
N SER A 351 19.39 24.04 22.76
CA SER A 351 19.54 25.25 23.57
C SER A 351 18.26 25.57 24.34
N ARG A 352 18.36 26.30 25.47
CA ARG A 352 17.22 26.81 26.26
C ARG A 352 16.10 27.41 25.40
N HIS A 353 16.46 28.28 24.45
CA HIS A 353 15.50 28.93 23.53
C HIS A 353 14.89 27.94 22.53
N THR A 354 15.64 26.92 22.11
CA THR A 354 15.13 25.84 21.26
C THR A 354 14.12 24.97 22.04
N LEU A 355 14.40 24.66 23.31
CA LEU A 355 13.50 23.90 24.17
C LEU A 355 12.17 24.63 24.41
N THR A 356 12.19 25.89 24.88
CA THR A 356 10.95 26.67 25.11
C THR A 356 10.09 26.75 23.86
N ARG A 357 10.68 27.12 22.71
CA ARG A 357 9.96 27.21 21.43
C ARG A 357 9.35 25.88 20.97
N PHE A 358 9.95 24.75 21.34
CA PHE A 358 9.38 23.42 21.08
C PHE A 358 8.31 23.02 22.11
N LEU A 359 8.47 23.34 23.41
CA LEU A 359 7.38 23.16 24.40
C LEU A 359 6.13 23.94 23.97
N GLU A 360 6.29 25.22 23.64
CA GLU A 360 5.22 26.06 23.06
C GLU A 360 4.60 25.42 21.81
N GLY A 361 5.39 24.74 20.99
CA GLY A 361 4.91 24.05 19.78
C GLY A 361 4.10 22.78 20.05
N TYR A 362 4.36 22.09 21.16
CA TYR A 362 3.48 21.02 21.62
C TYR A 362 2.19 21.58 22.23
N ILE A 363 2.30 22.65 23.03
CA ILE A 363 1.18 23.28 23.74
C ILE A 363 0.19 23.92 22.75
N SER A 364 0.66 24.81 21.85
CA SER A 364 -0.16 25.48 20.82
C SER A 364 -0.42 24.56 19.61
N GLY A 365 -0.71 23.29 19.85
CA GLY A 365 -0.60 22.24 18.85
C GLY A 365 -1.24 20.94 19.32
N LEU A 366 -0.44 19.86 19.40
CA LEU A 366 -0.97 18.52 19.72
C LEU A 366 -1.74 18.50 21.05
N HIS A 367 -1.37 19.31 22.04
CA HIS A 367 -2.02 19.36 23.34
C HIS A 367 -3.50 19.80 23.28
N GLU A 368 -3.85 20.78 22.42
CA GLU A 368 -5.22 21.26 22.28
C GLU A 368 -6.18 20.19 21.74
N HIS A 369 -5.66 19.30 20.88
CA HIS A 369 -6.39 18.13 20.39
C HIS A 369 -6.41 16.98 21.42
N LEU A 370 -5.43 16.91 22.35
CA LEU A 370 -5.18 15.74 23.21
C LEU A 370 -4.73 16.16 24.64
N PRO A 371 -5.63 16.71 25.47
CA PRO A 371 -5.28 17.29 26.76
C PRO A 371 -5.11 16.23 27.86
N PHE A 372 -3.97 15.51 27.85
CA PHE A 372 -3.58 14.53 28.88
C PHE A 372 -2.55 15.05 29.90
N LEU A 373 -1.86 16.17 29.63
CA LEU A 373 -1.02 16.86 30.61
C LEU A 373 -1.81 17.94 31.35
N HIS A 374 -1.57 18.10 32.65
CA HIS A 374 -2.16 19.18 33.44
C HIS A 374 -1.22 20.39 33.42
N LEU A 375 -1.44 21.32 32.47
CA LEU A 375 -0.52 22.45 32.25
C LEU A 375 -0.23 23.30 33.50
N PRO A 376 -1.19 23.60 34.40
CA PRO A 376 -0.92 24.40 35.60
C PRO A 376 0.09 23.77 36.58
N THR A 377 0.28 22.45 36.54
CA THR A 377 1.26 21.72 37.37
C THR A 377 2.37 21.08 36.54
N PHE A 378 2.56 21.50 35.29
CA PHE A 378 3.58 20.96 34.40
C PHE A 378 4.94 21.64 34.59
N SER A 379 5.90 20.91 35.18
CA SER A 379 7.27 21.37 35.45
C SER A 379 8.27 20.66 34.52
N PRO A 380 8.81 21.34 33.47
CA PRO A 380 9.76 20.73 32.52
C PRO A 380 11.07 20.23 33.16
N ALA A 381 11.45 20.77 34.31
CA ALA A 381 12.65 20.36 35.03
C ALA A 381 12.45 19.08 35.86
N GLU A 382 11.20 18.70 36.13
CA GLU A 382 10.84 17.59 37.01
C GLU A 382 10.25 16.39 36.25
N THR A 383 9.68 16.62 35.06
CA THR A 383 9.27 15.59 34.09
C THR A 383 10.40 14.59 33.75
N ALA A 384 10.03 13.34 33.46
CA ALA A 384 10.91 12.28 32.98
C ALA A 384 11.61 12.65 31.65
N PRO A 385 12.91 12.31 31.46
CA PRO A 385 13.64 12.64 30.25
C PRO A 385 13.02 12.08 28.97
N GLU A 386 12.44 10.87 28.98
CA GLU A 386 11.77 10.31 27.81
C GLU A 386 10.53 11.10 27.38
N LEU A 387 9.72 11.56 28.35
CA LEU A 387 8.49 12.30 28.10
C LEU A 387 8.82 13.70 27.61
N LEU A 388 9.77 14.38 28.25
CA LEU A 388 10.23 15.68 27.80
C LEU A 388 10.80 15.63 26.38
N LEU A 389 11.63 14.65 26.05
CA LEU A 389 12.14 14.49 24.67
C LEU A 389 11.03 14.16 23.67
N ALA A 390 10.00 13.39 24.05
CA ALA A 390 8.85 13.10 23.19
C ALA A 390 7.99 14.35 22.94
N ILE A 391 7.72 15.15 23.97
CA ILE A 391 7.05 16.47 23.88
C ILE A 391 7.83 17.39 22.93
N LEU A 392 9.15 17.47 23.08
CA LEU A 392 10.02 18.29 22.23
C LEU A 392 10.07 17.77 20.78
N ALA A 393 10.02 16.45 20.57
CA ALA A 393 9.95 15.84 19.24
C ALA A 393 8.65 16.20 18.51
N VAL A 394 7.51 16.18 19.21
CA VAL A 394 6.22 16.66 18.70
C VAL A 394 6.31 18.16 18.38
N GLY A 395 6.75 18.95 19.35
CA GLY A 395 6.82 20.41 19.25
C GLY A 395 7.71 20.90 18.11
N ALA A 396 8.79 20.16 17.78
CA ALA A 396 9.60 20.43 16.61
C ALA A 396 8.85 20.21 15.28
N GLN A 397 7.95 19.23 15.18
CA GLN A 397 7.08 19.06 13.99
C GLN A 397 6.09 20.22 13.86
N TYR A 398 5.45 20.62 14.97
CA TYR A 398 4.53 21.78 15.04
C TYR A 398 5.23 23.15 14.92
N ARG A 399 6.57 23.16 14.86
CA ARG A 399 7.40 24.32 14.45
C ARG A 399 8.10 24.08 13.10
N PHE A 400 7.64 23.09 12.32
CA PHE A 400 8.11 22.69 11.00
C PHE A 400 9.60 22.24 10.89
N GLU A 401 10.31 22.05 12.01
CA GLU A 401 11.71 21.60 12.04
C GLU A 401 11.82 20.05 12.01
N LYS A 402 11.24 19.43 10.97
CA LYS A 402 11.03 17.97 10.87
C LYS A 402 12.28 17.13 11.18
N ASN A 403 13.45 17.53 10.67
CA ASN A 403 14.73 16.84 10.92
C ASN A 403 15.12 16.81 12.42
N ARG A 404 14.90 17.90 13.15
CA ARG A 404 15.14 17.95 14.60
C ARG A 404 14.07 17.16 15.36
N GLY A 405 12.82 17.21 14.89
CA GLY A 405 11.75 16.37 15.42
C GLY A 405 12.07 14.88 15.31
N TYR A 406 12.63 14.42 14.19
CA TYR A 406 13.07 13.02 14.02
C TYR A 406 14.29 12.67 14.89
N ALA A 407 15.29 13.55 15.01
CA ALA A 407 16.42 13.33 15.91
C ALA A 407 15.99 13.22 17.39
N LEU A 408 15.08 14.10 17.83
CA LEU A 408 14.46 14.06 19.16
C LEU A 408 13.59 12.81 19.35
N TRP A 409 12.86 12.37 18.31
CA TRP A 409 12.04 11.15 18.33
C TRP A 409 12.89 9.89 18.56
N TYR A 410 14.03 9.75 17.86
CA TYR A 410 14.94 8.62 18.07
C TYR A 410 15.62 8.67 19.45
N ALA A 411 16.01 9.85 19.93
CA ALA A 411 16.55 10.02 21.28
C ALA A 411 15.52 9.65 22.37
N ALA A 412 14.30 10.19 22.26
CA ALA A 412 13.18 9.87 23.15
C ALA A 412 12.86 8.37 23.15
N LYS A 413 12.81 7.72 21.98
CA LYS A 413 12.61 6.27 21.86
C LYS A 413 13.71 5.50 22.59
N ALA A 414 14.98 5.88 22.41
CA ALA A 414 16.10 5.20 23.06
C ALA A 414 16.01 5.28 24.60
N VAL A 415 15.71 6.46 25.15
CA VAL A 415 15.49 6.65 26.60
C VAL A 415 14.26 5.87 27.09
N ALA A 416 13.12 5.93 26.38
CA ALA A 416 11.90 5.22 26.75
C ALA A 416 12.09 3.69 26.78
N MET A 417 12.76 3.12 25.77
CA MET A 417 13.05 1.68 25.73
C MET A 417 14.04 1.26 26.83
N GLU A 418 15.04 2.10 27.14
CA GLU A 418 15.96 1.88 28.25
C GLU A 418 15.25 1.92 29.62
N GLN A 419 14.27 2.82 29.81
CA GLN A 419 13.46 2.89 31.03
C GLN A 419 12.58 1.65 31.22
N ILE A 420 11.90 1.19 30.15
CA ILE A 420 11.13 -0.07 30.16
C ILE A 420 12.05 -1.27 30.47
N ARG A 421 13.26 -1.30 29.90
CA ARG A 421 14.27 -2.33 30.19
C ARG A 421 14.71 -2.30 31.66
N ARG A 422 14.94 -1.12 32.24
CA ARG A 422 15.28 -0.94 33.66
C ARG A 422 14.17 -1.47 34.59
N ARG A 423 12.89 -1.18 34.29
CA ARG A 423 11.73 -1.70 35.04
C ARG A 423 11.67 -3.22 35.04
N ARG A 424 11.66 -3.83 33.85
CA ARG A 424 11.60 -5.29 33.70
C ARG A 424 12.76 -6.02 34.37
N ILE A 425 13.94 -5.41 34.38
CA ILE A 425 15.09 -5.94 35.14
C ILE A 425 14.89 -5.80 36.66
N SER A 426 14.32 -4.70 37.15
CA SER A 426 13.93 -4.56 38.56
C SER A 426 12.88 -5.58 38.99
N GLU A 427 11.90 -5.88 38.13
CA GLU A 427 10.85 -6.88 38.38
C GLU A 427 11.43 -8.30 38.39
N VAL A 428 12.25 -8.65 37.38
CA VAL A 428 12.97 -9.94 37.34
C VAL A 428 13.89 -10.11 38.55
N HIS A 429 14.58 -9.06 39.00
CA HIS A 429 15.38 -9.11 40.23
C HIS A 429 14.55 -9.27 41.52
N ALA A 430 13.27 -8.89 41.52
CA ALA A 430 12.35 -9.16 42.64
C ALA A 430 11.78 -10.58 42.61
N LEU A 431 11.69 -11.21 41.42
CA LEU A 431 11.26 -12.60 41.23
C LEU A 431 12.39 -13.62 41.44
N LEU A 432 13.66 -13.23 41.20
CA LEU A 432 14.81 -14.09 41.43
C LEU A 432 15.10 -14.25 42.94
N PRO A 433 15.40 -15.47 43.42
CA PRO A 433 15.75 -15.65 44.84
C PRO A 433 17.01 -14.86 45.20
N THR A 434 16.95 -14.14 46.33
CA THR A 434 18.13 -13.43 46.83
C THR A 434 19.25 -14.41 47.20
N ALA A 435 20.50 -13.95 47.25
CA ALA A 435 21.65 -14.81 47.55
C ALA A 435 21.56 -15.55 48.91
N ALA A 436 20.71 -15.08 49.84
CA ALA A 436 20.40 -15.78 51.08
C ALA A 436 19.62 -17.08 50.86
N ALA A 437 18.71 -17.13 49.88
CA ALA A 437 17.87 -18.29 49.58
C ALA A 437 18.64 -19.46 48.94
N TYR A 438 19.85 -19.22 48.42
CA TYR A 438 20.72 -20.24 47.83
C TYR A 438 21.73 -20.85 48.81
N SER A 439 21.72 -20.49 50.10
CA SER A 439 22.72 -20.94 51.09
C SER A 439 22.09 -21.60 52.33
N PRO A 440 22.09 -22.94 52.42
CA PRO A 440 21.51 -23.68 53.57
C PRO A 440 22.21 -23.45 54.92
N HIS A 441 23.34 -22.72 54.96
CA HIS A 441 24.18 -22.52 56.14
C HIS A 441 24.49 -21.03 56.41
N SER A 442 23.73 -20.09 55.83
CA SER A 442 23.95 -18.65 56.04
C SER A 442 23.44 -18.19 57.41
N THR A 443 24.30 -18.20 58.42
CA THR A 443 24.03 -17.69 59.79
C THR A 443 23.94 -16.16 59.90
N ARG A 444 23.46 -15.48 58.85
CA ARG A 444 23.25 -14.04 58.81
C ARG A 444 21.76 -13.74 59.04
N PRO A 445 21.37 -12.95 60.05
CA PRO A 445 19.96 -12.70 60.33
C PRO A 445 19.29 -11.97 59.16
N SER A 446 18.06 -12.38 58.83
CA SER A 446 17.22 -11.71 57.84
C SER A 446 17.03 -10.23 58.21
N PRO A 447 17.14 -9.28 57.26
CA PRO A 447 16.82 -7.89 57.53
C PRO A 447 15.31 -7.77 57.82
N SER A 448 14.97 -7.43 59.06
CA SER A 448 13.60 -7.15 59.47
C SER A 448 13.00 -6.01 58.65
N ALA A 449 11.69 -6.03 58.44
CA ALA A 449 10.98 -5.08 57.57
C ALA A 449 10.83 -3.68 58.20
N THR A 450 11.95 -2.97 58.44
CA THR A 450 12.00 -1.52 58.71
C THR A 450 13.45 -1.01 58.69
N TYR A 451 13.95 -0.55 57.54
CA TYR A 451 14.79 0.67 57.43
C TYR A 451 14.95 1.07 55.95
N ARG A 452 14.94 2.38 55.67
CA ARG A 452 15.42 2.93 54.39
C ARG A 452 16.94 3.08 54.48
N HIS A 453 17.69 2.86 53.40
CA HIS A 453 18.80 3.75 53.00
C HIS A 453 19.39 3.32 51.63
N SER A 454 19.85 4.31 50.88
CA SER A 454 20.47 4.17 49.56
C SER A 454 21.86 3.54 49.65
N PHE A 455 22.26 2.76 48.64
CA PHE A 455 23.65 2.35 48.45
C PHE A 455 24.25 3.03 47.21
N ALA A 456 25.25 3.87 47.44
CA ALA A 456 26.13 4.42 46.41
C ALA A 456 27.58 4.30 46.86
N SER A 457 28.36 3.42 46.23
CA SER A 457 29.83 3.41 46.30
C SER A 457 30.45 2.41 45.31
N ALA A 458 30.57 2.84 44.06
CA ALA A 458 31.66 2.41 43.19
C ALA A 458 32.51 3.66 42.89
N GLN A 459 33.26 4.11 43.90
CA GLN A 459 34.13 5.29 43.75
C GLN A 459 35.30 4.97 42.83
N SER A 460 35.35 5.68 41.70
CA SER A 460 36.59 6.00 41.00
C SER A 460 36.80 7.50 41.15
N GLU A 461 38.03 7.91 41.43
CA GLU A 461 38.34 9.21 42.05
C GLU A 461 38.02 10.42 41.15
N ARG A 462 37.27 11.39 41.69
CA ARG A 462 37.36 12.81 41.31
C ARG A 462 37.19 13.70 42.55
N PRO A 463 37.85 14.88 42.63
CA PRO A 463 37.70 15.79 43.75
C PRO A 463 36.26 16.33 43.86
N ALA A 464 35.81 16.56 45.08
CA ALA A 464 34.47 17.09 45.33
C ALA A 464 34.37 18.60 45.03
N THR A 465 33.30 18.99 44.37
CA THR A 465 32.70 20.32 44.46
C THR A 465 31.28 20.15 44.95
N GLN A 466 30.86 20.95 45.92
CA GLN A 466 29.52 20.89 46.50
C GLN A 466 28.49 21.36 45.45
N ASP A 467 27.42 20.58 45.21
CA ASP A 467 26.05 21.11 45.20
C ASP A 467 24.95 20.05 45.02
N THR A 468 23.77 20.35 45.59
CA THR A 468 22.47 19.67 45.42
C THR A 468 22.37 18.16 45.69
N HIS A 469 21.81 17.80 46.85
CA HIS A 469 21.12 16.51 47.01
C HIS A 469 19.78 16.53 46.25
N ARG A 470 19.62 15.65 45.26
CA ARG A 470 18.32 15.16 44.75
C ARG A 470 18.42 13.64 44.61
N GLU A 471 17.35 12.91 44.94
CA GLU A 471 17.34 11.45 44.82
C GLU A 471 17.42 11.01 43.35
N PRO A 472 18.09 9.88 43.03
CA PRO A 472 18.11 9.33 41.68
C PRO A 472 16.70 8.91 41.25
N TYR A 473 16.36 9.11 39.98
CA TYR A 473 15.03 8.85 39.42
C TYR A 473 14.62 7.38 39.63
N SER A 474 13.65 7.14 40.51
CA SER A 474 13.11 5.80 40.77
C SER A 474 12.11 5.42 39.67
N PRO A 475 12.43 4.44 38.79
CA PRO A 475 11.64 4.18 37.60
C PRO A 475 10.27 3.56 37.90
N ASN A 476 10.06 2.99 39.09
CA ASN A 476 8.89 2.15 39.39
C ASN A 476 7.71 2.90 40.04
N THR A 477 7.82 4.21 40.28
CA THR A 477 6.72 5.00 40.85
C THR A 477 5.53 5.09 39.87
N PRO A 478 4.26 5.16 40.33
CA PRO A 478 3.10 5.24 39.43
C PRO A 478 3.20 6.42 38.46
N GLN A 479 3.65 7.59 38.93
CA GLN A 479 3.90 8.75 38.09
C GLN A 479 4.95 8.45 37.00
N ALA A 480 6.10 7.88 37.34
CA ALA A 480 7.13 7.52 36.36
C ALA A 480 6.61 6.55 35.29
N ARG A 481 5.74 5.59 35.67
CA ARG A 481 5.16 4.61 34.74
C ARG A 481 4.18 5.28 33.76
N ILE A 482 3.30 6.14 34.26
CA ILE A 482 2.42 6.97 33.41
C ILE A 482 3.23 7.93 32.51
N GLU A 483 4.29 8.56 33.00
CA GLU A 483 5.11 9.47 32.17
C GLU A 483 5.81 8.73 31.02
N THR A 484 6.32 7.51 31.23
CA THR A 484 6.86 6.70 30.12
C THR A 484 5.75 6.25 29.14
N ILE A 485 4.54 5.94 29.62
CA ILE A 485 3.40 5.63 28.74
C ILE A 485 3.03 6.83 27.88
N GLN A 486 3.01 8.04 28.46
CA GLN A 486 2.82 9.28 27.72
C GLN A 486 3.93 9.51 26.69
N ALA A 487 5.19 9.20 27.04
CA ALA A 487 6.30 9.27 26.10
C ALA A 487 6.10 8.32 24.90
N VAL A 488 5.82 7.03 25.15
CA VAL A 488 5.58 6.04 24.10
C VAL A 488 4.33 6.38 23.26
N LEU A 489 3.28 6.88 23.90
CA LEU A 489 2.06 7.39 23.25
C LEU A 489 2.36 8.54 22.29
N LEU A 490 3.16 9.54 22.70
CA LEU A 490 3.56 10.64 21.81
C LEU A 490 4.44 10.18 20.65
N LEU A 491 5.36 9.25 20.89
CA LEU A 491 6.22 8.69 19.84
C LEU A 491 5.41 7.87 18.83
N PHE A 492 4.45 7.08 19.30
CA PHE A 492 3.49 6.37 18.45
C PHE A 492 2.61 7.37 17.67
N ALA A 493 2.00 8.34 18.33
CA ALA A 493 1.11 9.34 17.74
C ALA A 493 1.76 10.18 16.63
N VAL A 494 3.02 10.62 16.81
CA VAL A 494 3.78 11.34 15.77
C VAL A 494 4.29 10.39 14.69
N GLY A 495 4.78 9.21 15.09
CA GLY A 495 5.41 8.26 14.17
C GLY A 495 4.43 7.63 13.18
N LEU A 496 3.16 7.45 13.59
CA LEU A 496 2.05 6.97 12.75
C LEU A 496 1.84 7.84 11.49
N TRP A 497 2.25 9.11 11.52
CA TRP A 497 2.13 10.07 10.41
C TRP A 497 3.48 10.49 9.81
N GLY A 498 4.59 9.96 10.34
CA GLY A 498 5.97 10.21 9.87
C GLY A 498 6.34 9.42 8.61
N VAL A 499 7.58 9.57 8.14
CA VAL A 499 8.13 8.84 6.98
C VAL A 499 8.09 7.31 7.18
N PRO A 500 8.11 6.47 6.12
CA PRO A 500 7.90 5.02 6.23
C PRO A 500 8.77 4.29 7.27
N THR A 501 10.05 4.69 7.42
CA THR A 501 10.96 4.12 8.43
C THR A 501 10.50 4.39 9.86
N ILE A 502 9.88 5.54 10.12
CA ILE A 502 9.34 5.91 11.43
C ILE A 502 7.96 5.28 11.63
N LEU A 503 7.15 5.12 10.57
CA LEU A 503 5.88 4.40 10.62
C LEU A 503 6.07 2.95 11.11
N HIS A 504 6.97 2.18 10.49
CA HIS A 504 7.24 0.79 10.91
C HIS A 504 7.71 0.71 12.37
N GLU A 505 8.57 1.64 12.78
CA GLU A 505 9.09 1.72 14.14
C GLU A 505 8.01 2.16 15.16
N ALA A 506 7.03 2.98 14.76
CA ALA A 506 5.89 3.37 15.56
C ALA A 506 4.85 2.25 15.70
N LEU A 507 4.62 1.47 14.65
CA LEU A 507 3.81 0.25 14.72
C LEU A 507 4.44 -0.82 15.65
N SER A 508 5.77 -0.86 15.77
CA SER A 508 6.45 -1.67 16.79
C SER A 508 6.27 -1.11 18.22
N LEU A 509 6.22 0.22 18.39
CA LEU A 509 5.87 0.85 19.66
C LEU A 509 4.41 0.60 20.07
N GLN A 510 3.50 0.40 19.11
CA GLN A 510 2.07 0.14 19.36
C GLN A 510 1.85 -1.05 20.31
N SER A 511 2.53 -2.18 20.08
CA SER A 511 2.43 -3.36 20.95
C SER A 511 3.00 -3.11 22.34
N ASN A 512 4.11 -2.37 22.46
CA ASN A 512 4.71 -2.02 23.74
C ASN A 512 3.78 -1.10 24.56
N LEU A 513 3.14 -0.13 23.90
CA LEU A 513 2.14 0.74 24.51
C LEU A 513 0.92 -0.03 25.02
N ALA A 514 0.41 -0.99 24.23
CA ALA A 514 -0.73 -1.82 24.59
C ALA A 514 -0.44 -2.83 25.72
N ILE A 515 0.84 -3.14 25.97
CA ILE A 515 1.29 -3.91 27.14
C ILE A 515 1.36 -3.00 28.37
N LEU A 516 2.09 -1.87 28.30
CA LEU A 516 2.25 -0.94 29.44
C LEU A 516 0.90 -0.43 29.99
N ILE A 517 -0.09 -0.20 29.11
CA ILE A 517 -1.42 0.23 29.51
C ILE A 517 -2.20 -0.87 30.25
N ARG A 518 -1.98 -2.14 29.91
CA ARG A 518 -2.55 -3.29 30.64
C ARG A 518 -1.80 -3.54 31.96
N GLU A 519 -0.48 -3.34 31.98
CA GLU A 519 0.35 -3.37 33.20
C GLU A 519 -0.10 -2.28 34.22
N GLU A 520 -0.57 -1.11 33.75
CA GLU A 520 -1.20 -0.07 34.58
C GLU A 520 -2.69 -0.30 34.90
N GLY A 521 -3.31 -1.38 34.42
CA GLY A 521 -4.72 -1.70 34.65
C GLY A 521 -5.75 -0.90 33.81
N LEU A 522 -6.88 -1.54 33.49
CA LEU A 522 -7.97 -0.97 32.67
C LEU A 522 -9.28 -0.73 33.44
N VAL A 523 -9.24 -0.78 34.77
CA VAL A 523 -10.38 -0.62 35.67
C VAL A 523 -10.20 0.66 36.51
N ALA A 524 -11.29 1.35 36.83
CA ALA A 524 -11.28 2.47 37.78
C ALA A 524 -11.07 1.97 39.22
N GLU A 525 -9.90 2.22 39.80
CA GLU A 525 -9.50 1.71 41.13
C GLU A 525 -10.10 2.50 42.31
N VAL A 526 -10.46 3.77 42.11
CA VAL A 526 -10.89 4.70 43.16
C VAL A 526 -12.02 5.58 42.65
N ASN A 527 -13.07 5.77 43.45
CA ASN A 527 -14.19 6.65 43.10
C ASN A 527 -13.74 8.12 43.17
N GLN A 528 -13.80 8.86 42.04
CA GLN A 528 -13.23 10.21 41.94
C GLN A 528 -13.92 11.23 42.85
N SER A 529 -15.20 11.02 43.19
CA SER A 529 -15.96 11.80 44.17
C SER A 529 -15.37 11.74 45.59
N ALA A 530 -14.74 10.63 45.97
CA ALA A 530 -14.16 10.45 47.31
C ALA A 530 -12.78 11.11 47.49
N VAL A 531 -12.13 11.50 46.40
CA VAL A 531 -10.80 12.14 46.44
C VAL A 531 -10.96 13.63 46.77
N ASN A 532 -10.38 14.07 47.89
CA ASN A 532 -10.39 15.48 48.33
C ASN A 532 -9.03 16.19 48.18
N ASP A 533 -7.99 15.47 47.77
CA ASP A 533 -6.69 16.04 47.42
C ASP A 533 -6.62 16.36 45.91
N TRP A 534 -6.29 17.61 45.59
CA TRP A 534 -6.16 18.10 44.22
C TRP A 534 -5.04 17.38 43.46
N GLU A 535 -3.90 17.11 44.08
CA GLU A 535 -2.79 16.45 43.39
C GLU A 535 -3.12 14.99 43.06
N THR A 536 -3.71 14.25 44.00
CA THR A 536 -4.16 12.87 43.77
C THR A 536 -5.25 12.83 42.71
N TRP A 537 -6.18 13.79 42.70
CA TRP A 537 -7.16 13.89 41.63
C TRP A 537 -6.51 14.15 40.27
N ILE A 538 -5.55 15.10 40.17
CA ILE A 538 -4.79 15.35 38.94
C ILE A 538 -4.09 14.06 38.48
N ARG A 539 -3.40 13.32 39.37
CA ARG A 539 -2.69 12.09 39.02
C ARG A 539 -3.63 11.01 38.46
N LEU A 540 -4.81 10.82 39.07
CA LEU A 540 -5.81 9.84 38.61
C LEU A 540 -6.44 10.24 37.27
N GLU A 541 -6.84 11.50 37.12
CA GLU A 541 -7.43 12.02 35.88
C GLU A 541 -6.40 12.06 34.73
N THR A 542 -5.11 12.33 35.03
CA THR A 542 -3.97 12.19 34.10
C THR A 542 -3.87 10.77 33.56
N ALA A 543 -3.94 9.76 34.45
CA ALA A 543 -3.85 8.35 34.06
C ALA A 543 -5.04 7.93 33.18
N THR A 544 -6.27 8.27 33.60
CA THR A 544 -7.50 8.01 32.83
C THR A 544 -7.44 8.62 31.42
N ARG A 545 -7.07 9.90 31.31
CA ARG A 545 -6.92 10.60 30.02
C ARG A 545 -5.87 9.95 29.13
N THR A 546 -4.73 9.58 29.70
CA THR A 546 -3.63 8.92 28.98
C THR A 546 -4.09 7.58 28.39
N LYS A 547 -4.74 6.73 29.20
CA LYS A 547 -5.25 5.41 28.77
C LYS A 547 -6.32 5.54 27.68
N LEU A 548 -7.29 6.45 27.84
CA LEU A 548 -8.36 6.66 26.86
C LEU A 548 -7.89 7.31 25.56
N ILE A 549 -6.91 8.21 25.58
CA ILE A 549 -6.31 8.77 24.37
C ILE A 549 -5.52 7.71 23.61
N ALA A 550 -4.78 6.84 24.30
CA ALA A 550 -4.08 5.72 23.65
C ALA A 550 -5.05 4.73 22.98
N TYR A 551 -6.17 4.41 23.62
CA TYR A 551 -7.28 3.67 22.99
C TYR A 551 -7.77 4.34 21.70
N CYS A 552 -7.98 5.66 21.70
CA CYS A 552 -8.34 6.40 20.49
C CYS A 552 -7.27 6.28 19.39
N PHE A 553 -5.96 6.25 19.73
CA PHE A 553 -4.90 6.03 18.74
C PHE A 553 -4.84 4.60 18.18
N PHE A 554 -5.20 3.59 18.96
CA PHE A 554 -5.37 2.23 18.41
C PHE A 554 -6.55 2.18 17.44
N ASN A 555 -7.67 2.84 17.75
CA ASN A 555 -8.77 3.00 16.80
C ASN A 555 -8.37 3.83 15.56
N LEU A 556 -7.50 4.83 15.70
CA LEU A 556 -6.95 5.57 14.55
C LEU A 556 -6.14 4.68 13.59
N CYS A 557 -5.61 3.54 14.04
CA CYS A 557 -4.96 2.57 13.14
C CYS A 557 -6.00 1.73 12.35
N SER A 558 -7.14 1.41 12.97
CA SER A 558 -8.33 0.88 12.25
C SER A 558 -8.93 1.91 11.29
N ILE A 559 -8.79 3.21 11.61
CA ILE A 559 -9.21 4.30 10.72
C ILE A 559 -8.26 4.47 9.53
N ALA A 560 -6.95 4.61 9.74
CA ALA A 560 -6.01 5.00 8.68
C ALA A 560 -5.31 3.84 7.95
N TYR A 561 -5.33 2.61 8.49
CA TYR A 561 -4.59 1.47 7.93
C TYR A 561 -5.39 0.15 7.95
N ASN A 562 -6.68 0.19 8.30
CA ASN A 562 -7.54 -0.99 8.42
C ASN A 562 -6.96 -2.08 9.37
N MET A 563 -6.17 -1.68 10.37
CA MET A 563 -5.55 -2.58 11.35
C MET A 563 -6.53 -2.89 12.50
N PRO A 564 -6.52 -4.09 13.09
CA PRO A 564 -7.32 -4.39 14.28
C PRO A 564 -6.88 -3.52 15.48
N PRO A 565 -7.83 -3.05 16.32
CA PRO A 565 -7.51 -2.27 17.51
C PRO A 565 -6.88 -3.16 18.59
N LEU A 566 -5.88 -2.65 19.34
CA LEU A 566 -5.19 -3.42 20.39
C LEU A 566 -5.83 -3.32 21.79
N LEU A 567 -6.92 -2.56 21.93
CA LEU A 567 -7.77 -2.47 23.13
C LEU A 567 -9.23 -2.42 22.67
N LEU A 568 -10.06 -3.32 23.19
CA LEU A 568 -11.49 -3.35 22.93
C LEU A 568 -12.25 -2.47 23.92
N THR A 569 -13.38 -1.87 23.50
CA THR A 569 -14.29 -1.12 24.38
C THR A 569 -14.76 -1.95 25.59
N SER A 570 -14.87 -3.27 25.44
CA SER A 570 -15.20 -4.22 26.50
C SER A 570 -14.11 -4.43 27.54
N GLU A 571 -12.84 -4.15 27.23
CA GLU A 571 -11.73 -4.23 28.20
C GLU A 571 -11.63 -2.97 29.09
N LEU A 572 -12.32 -1.88 28.72
CA LEU A 572 -12.10 -0.54 29.27
C LEU A 572 -13.18 -0.12 30.28
N ASN A 573 -13.06 -0.65 31.51
CA ASN A 573 -13.87 -0.20 32.64
C ASN A 573 -13.29 1.07 33.31
N LEU A 574 -13.00 2.09 32.51
CA LEU A 574 -12.50 3.39 32.94
C LEU A 574 -13.63 4.43 32.96
N LEU A 575 -13.57 5.38 33.90
CA LEU A 575 -14.45 6.55 33.94
C LEU A 575 -14.21 7.46 32.73
N LEU A 576 -15.26 8.10 32.23
CA LEU A 576 -15.12 9.16 31.21
C LEU A 576 -14.42 10.41 31.80
N PRO A 577 -13.61 11.14 31.01
CA PRO A 577 -12.86 12.29 31.52
C PRO A 577 -13.76 13.43 32.00
N GLN A 578 -13.38 14.09 33.09
CA GLN A 578 -14.15 15.18 33.69
C GLN A 578 -14.16 16.46 32.83
N ARG A 579 -15.13 17.35 33.10
CA ARG A 579 -15.34 18.60 32.35
C ARG A 579 -14.05 19.44 32.25
N GLY A 580 -13.80 20.00 31.07
CA GLY A 580 -12.57 20.74 30.76
C GLY A 580 -12.30 21.96 31.66
N LYS A 581 -13.34 22.55 32.26
CA LYS A 581 -13.19 23.63 33.27
C LYS A 581 -12.47 23.15 34.53
N LEU A 582 -12.77 21.93 35.03
CA LEU A 582 -12.11 21.34 36.21
C LEU A 582 -10.63 20.99 35.93
N TRP A 583 -10.34 20.54 34.70
CA TRP A 583 -8.99 20.17 34.26
C TRP A 583 -8.07 21.37 33.93
N ARG A 584 -8.62 22.59 33.86
CA ARG A 584 -7.85 23.82 33.64
C ARG A 584 -7.76 24.70 34.89
N ALA A 585 -8.17 24.20 36.05
CA ALA A 585 -8.06 24.94 37.31
C ALA A 585 -6.58 25.21 37.63
N GLU A 586 -6.23 26.47 37.86
CA GLU A 586 -4.84 26.90 38.11
C GLU A 586 -4.42 26.65 39.57
N THR A 587 -5.38 26.48 40.48
CA THR A 587 -5.15 26.24 41.91
C THR A 587 -6.12 25.21 42.49
N ALA A 588 -5.71 24.54 43.57
CA ALA A 588 -6.57 23.64 44.34
C ALA A 588 -7.85 24.32 44.86
N TRP A 589 -7.80 25.62 45.18
CA TRP A 589 -8.96 26.39 45.62
C TRP A 589 -9.98 26.56 44.47
N GLN A 590 -9.53 26.99 43.30
CA GLN A 590 -10.38 27.13 42.11
C GLN A 590 -10.96 25.77 41.67
N TRP A 591 -10.18 24.69 41.77
CA TRP A 591 -10.69 23.35 41.52
C TRP A 591 -11.83 22.96 42.47
N GLN A 592 -11.66 23.21 43.78
CA GLN A 592 -12.66 22.90 44.80
C GLN A 592 -13.93 23.75 44.66
N GLU A 593 -13.81 25.03 44.29
CA GLU A 593 -14.93 25.92 43.97
C GLU A 593 -15.70 25.43 42.72
N MET A 594 -14.98 25.15 41.63
CA MET A 594 -15.58 24.68 40.38
C MET A 594 -16.23 23.29 40.51
N ARG A 595 -15.76 22.48 41.48
CA ARG A 595 -16.35 21.18 41.84
C ARG A 595 -17.64 21.29 42.65
N GLN A 596 -17.89 22.42 43.32
CA GLN A 596 -19.16 22.69 44.00
C GLN A 596 -20.23 23.21 43.01
N SER A 597 -19.82 23.95 41.98
CA SER A 597 -20.73 24.45 40.93
C SER A 597 -20.94 23.50 39.75
N THR A 598 -20.06 22.51 39.56
CA THR A 598 -20.14 21.54 38.45
C THR A 598 -20.39 20.12 38.97
N PRO A 599 -21.52 19.45 38.62
CA PRO A 599 -21.73 18.06 39.00
C PRO A 599 -20.69 17.14 38.34
N MET A 600 -20.01 16.33 39.15
CA MET A 600 -19.10 15.28 38.65
C MET A 600 -19.90 14.14 38.04
N ILE A 601 -19.39 13.57 36.94
CA ILE A 601 -19.98 12.39 36.31
C ILE A 601 -19.11 11.17 36.64
N GLU A 602 -19.67 10.22 37.38
CA GLU A 602 -19.08 8.90 37.61
C GLU A 602 -19.77 7.89 36.69
N LEU A 603 -19.39 7.92 35.40
CA LEU A 603 -19.91 7.05 34.35
C LEU A 603 -18.75 6.38 33.63
N THR A 604 -18.77 5.05 33.52
CA THR A 604 -17.74 4.29 32.81
C THR A 604 -17.92 4.40 31.30
N LEU A 605 -16.86 4.16 30.53
CA LEU A 605 -16.95 4.05 29.07
C LEU A 605 -17.92 2.92 28.65
N HIS A 606 -17.95 1.81 29.40
CA HIS A 606 -18.84 0.68 29.11
C HIS A 606 -20.33 1.03 29.32
N ASP A 607 -20.65 1.72 30.41
CA ASP A 607 -22.02 2.17 30.70
C ASP A 607 -22.47 3.25 29.71
N ALA A 608 -21.59 4.21 29.41
CA ALA A 608 -21.87 5.27 28.44
C ALA A 608 -22.08 4.71 27.03
N PHE A 609 -21.28 3.72 26.63
CA PHE A 609 -21.46 3.01 25.38
C PHE A 609 -22.78 2.23 25.36
N SER A 610 -23.12 1.51 26.43
CA SER A 610 -24.37 0.75 26.53
C SER A 610 -25.63 1.63 26.48
N ARG A 611 -25.57 2.85 27.05
CA ARG A 611 -26.64 3.86 26.98
C ARG A 611 -26.95 4.32 25.56
N LEU A 612 -25.96 4.38 24.66
CA LEU A 612 -26.16 4.78 23.25
C LEU A 612 -27.12 3.84 22.50
N PHE A 613 -27.09 2.55 22.83
CA PHE A 613 -27.93 1.52 22.20
C PHE A 613 -29.29 1.34 22.90
N GLY A 614 -29.68 2.25 23.81
CA GLY A 614 -30.96 2.17 24.51
C GLY A 614 -31.11 0.96 25.46
N ARG A 615 -30.03 0.23 25.75
CA ARG A 615 -30.02 -1.00 26.57
C ARG A 615 -30.27 -0.73 28.06
N THR A 616 -30.43 0.53 28.43
CA THR A 616 -30.78 1.04 29.76
C THR A 616 -31.84 2.13 29.62
N ASN A 617 -32.85 2.18 30.49
CA ASN A 617 -33.92 3.21 30.50
C ASN A 617 -33.44 4.63 30.92
N GLN A 618 -32.16 4.94 30.71
CA GLN A 618 -31.55 6.25 30.94
C GLN A 618 -30.69 6.60 29.73
N GLY A 619 -30.85 7.82 29.21
CA GLY A 619 -29.99 8.35 28.15
C GLY A 619 -28.56 8.70 28.63
N LEU A 620 -27.82 9.38 27.76
CA LEU A 620 -26.55 10.00 28.12
C LEU A 620 -26.78 11.23 29.04
N PRO A 621 -25.88 11.50 30.01
CA PRO A 621 -25.94 12.71 30.81
C PRO A 621 -25.72 13.99 29.97
N GLN A 622 -26.46 15.06 30.28
CA GLN A 622 -26.38 16.37 29.61
C GLN A 622 -25.03 17.12 29.77
N HIS A 623 -24.06 16.56 30.49
CA HIS A 623 -22.90 17.30 31.00
C HIS A 623 -21.53 16.66 30.68
N LEU A 624 -21.47 15.69 29.76
CA LEU A 624 -20.23 15.04 29.32
C LEU A 624 -19.18 16.06 28.84
N SER A 625 -17.90 15.69 28.93
CA SER A 625 -16.79 16.47 28.41
C SER A 625 -16.58 16.22 26.91
N SER A 626 -16.07 17.21 26.17
CA SER A 626 -15.71 17.05 24.75
C SER A 626 -14.75 15.87 24.51
N LEU A 627 -13.86 15.58 25.46
CA LEU A 627 -12.98 14.41 25.38
C LEU A 627 -13.74 13.09 25.61
N GLY A 628 -14.73 13.05 26.51
CA GLY A 628 -15.62 11.91 26.67
C GLY A 628 -16.46 11.64 25.42
N SER A 629 -17.07 12.68 24.84
CA SER A 629 -17.83 12.56 23.58
C SER A 629 -16.94 12.13 22.40
N TYR A 630 -15.70 12.63 22.33
CA TYR A 630 -14.67 12.18 21.37
C TYR A 630 -14.28 10.69 21.56
N VAL A 631 -14.13 10.20 22.79
CA VAL A 631 -13.88 8.78 23.08
C VAL A 631 -15.09 7.91 22.68
N LEU A 632 -16.32 8.39 22.89
CA LEU A 632 -17.54 7.65 22.54
C LEU A 632 -17.72 7.46 21.02
N ILE A 633 -17.41 8.47 20.19
CA ILE A 633 -17.47 8.28 18.73
C ILE A 633 -16.37 7.33 18.23
N HIS A 634 -15.20 7.30 18.88
CA HIS A 634 -14.18 6.27 18.66
C HIS A 634 -14.69 4.86 19.00
N ALA A 635 -15.47 4.70 20.07
CA ALA A 635 -16.07 3.41 20.43
C ALA A 635 -17.15 2.96 19.42
N LEU A 636 -17.96 3.88 18.90
CA LEU A 636 -18.90 3.58 17.81
C LEU A 636 -18.18 3.18 16.51
N ILE A 637 -17.10 3.85 16.13
CA ILE A 637 -16.29 3.47 14.95
C ILE A 637 -15.62 2.10 15.15
N GLN A 638 -15.11 1.80 16.35
CA GLN A 638 -14.59 0.47 16.68
C GLN A 638 -15.69 -0.60 16.51
N HIS A 639 -16.90 -0.34 17.00
CA HIS A 639 -18.01 -1.27 16.90
C HIS A 639 -18.45 -1.53 15.45
N ILE A 640 -18.52 -0.48 14.62
CA ILE A 640 -18.76 -0.60 13.16
C ILE A 640 -17.70 -1.48 12.51
N TYR A 641 -16.42 -1.27 12.84
CA TYR A 641 -15.31 -2.07 12.32
C TYR A 641 -15.47 -3.55 12.70
N LEU A 642 -15.73 -3.86 13.98
CA LEU A 642 -15.89 -5.22 14.47
C LEU A 642 -17.10 -5.94 13.85
N LEU A 643 -18.25 -5.26 13.74
CA LEU A 643 -19.45 -5.79 13.08
C LEU A 643 -19.21 -6.13 11.61
N LYS A 644 -18.41 -5.34 10.88
CA LYS A 644 -18.02 -5.68 9.50
C LYS A 644 -17.13 -6.90 9.44
N GLN A 645 -16.13 -7.03 10.32
CA GLN A 645 -15.27 -8.22 10.33
C GLN A 645 -16.07 -9.52 10.60
N THR A 646 -16.99 -9.51 11.57
CA THR A 646 -17.83 -10.70 11.88
C THR A 646 -18.88 -10.99 10.79
N SER A 647 -19.50 -9.97 10.22
CA SER A 647 -20.44 -10.11 9.08
C SER A 647 -19.75 -10.68 7.85
N PHE A 648 -18.51 -10.26 7.56
CA PHE A 648 -17.78 -10.70 6.37
C PHE A 648 -17.11 -12.08 6.54
N ALA A 649 -16.85 -12.50 7.78
CA ALA A 649 -16.34 -13.84 8.09
C ALA A 649 -17.41 -14.95 8.02
N THR A 650 -18.69 -14.59 8.10
CA THR A 650 -19.83 -15.55 8.16
C THR A 650 -20.58 -15.72 6.84
N GLY A 651 -20.27 -14.92 5.81
CA GLY A 651 -20.88 -15.02 4.48
C GLY A 651 -20.35 -16.17 3.63
N LEU A 652 -21.22 -16.77 2.82
CA LEU A 652 -20.81 -17.73 1.78
C LEU A 652 -19.87 -17.05 0.76
N PRO A 653 -18.78 -17.72 0.31
CA PRO A 653 -17.71 -17.08 -0.47
C PRO A 653 -18.13 -16.62 -1.89
N TYR A 654 -19.32 -16.98 -2.35
CA TYR A 654 -19.88 -16.58 -3.64
C TYR A 654 -20.78 -15.32 -3.59
N ASN A 655 -21.01 -14.75 -2.40
CA ASN A 655 -21.91 -13.61 -2.29
C ASN A 655 -21.19 -12.30 -2.66
N ILE A 656 -21.55 -11.74 -3.83
CA ILE A 656 -20.89 -10.56 -4.43
C ILE A 656 -21.10 -9.29 -3.58
N HIS A 657 -22.20 -9.22 -2.82
CA HIS A 657 -22.52 -8.11 -1.94
C HIS A 657 -22.24 -8.47 -0.47
N ARG A 658 -21.12 -7.96 0.06
CA ARG A 658 -20.73 -8.08 1.47
C ARG A 658 -21.39 -6.98 2.30
N THR A 659 -22.64 -7.18 2.70
CA THR A 659 -23.39 -6.19 3.51
C THR A 659 -23.52 -6.63 4.96
N MET A 660 -23.47 -5.67 5.90
CA MET A 660 -23.93 -5.87 7.29
C MET A 660 -25.44 -6.19 7.33
N LYS A 661 -25.93 -6.81 8.40
CA LYS A 661 -27.36 -7.11 8.55
C LYS A 661 -28.19 -5.81 8.59
N PRO A 662 -29.44 -5.83 8.11
CA PRO A 662 -30.33 -4.66 8.19
C PRO A 662 -30.55 -4.17 9.63
N GLU A 663 -30.64 -5.09 10.58
CA GLU A 663 -30.82 -4.89 12.03
C GLU A 663 -29.62 -4.14 12.66
N ASP A 664 -28.42 -4.75 12.60
CA ASP A 664 -27.16 -4.17 13.11
C ASP A 664 -26.95 -2.73 12.61
N VAL A 665 -27.30 -2.46 11.34
CA VAL A 665 -27.16 -1.13 10.74
C VAL A 665 -28.13 -0.11 11.31
N GLU A 666 -29.35 -0.49 11.71
CA GLU A 666 -30.28 0.46 12.35
C GLU A 666 -29.98 0.64 13.85
N GLU A 667 -29.54 -0.42 14.56
CA GLU A 667 -29.09 -0.31 15.97
C GLU A 667 -27.94 0.71 16.08
N VAL A 668 -26.94 0.62 15.20
CA VAL A 668 -25.83 1.59 15.14
C VAL A 668 -26.27 2.95 14.56
N SER A 669 -27.21 2.99 13.62
CA SER A 669 -27.77 4.28 13.15
C SER A 669 -28.44 5.04 14.30
N GLN A 670 -29.17 4.35 15.16
CA GLN A 670 -29.80 4.95 16.35
C GLN A 670 -28.75 5.39 17.37
N ALA A 671 -27.74 4.57 17.64
CA ALA A 671 -26.64 4.94 18.54
C ALA A 671 -25.89 6.20 18.06
N LEU A 672 -25.71 6.37 16.74
CA LEU A 672 -25.14 7.59 16.16
C LEU A 672 -26.06 8.81 16.30
N ARG A 673 -27.39 8.65 16.14
CA ARG A 673 -28.37 9.74 16.42
C ARG A 673 -28.29 10.18 17.89
N VAL A 674 -28.33 9.22 18.83
CA VAL A 674 -28.26 9.50 20.29
C VAL A 674 -26.95 10.19 20.67
N TRP A 675 -25.83 9.80 20.06
CA TRP A 675 -24.55 10.50 20.24
C TRP A 675 -24.62 11.93 19.69
N GLN A 676 -25.17 12.12 18.49
CA GLN A 676 -25.27 13.42 17.84
C GLN A 676 -26.12 14.41 18.65
N THR A 677 -27.35 14.04 19.03
CA THR A 677 -28.24 14.92 19.82
C THR A 677 -27.60 15.28 21.16
N SER A 678 -27.00 14.30 21.86
CA SER A 678 -26.32 14.59 23.13
C SER A 678 -25.11 15.53 22.96
N PHE A 679 -24.38 15.43 21.85
CA PHE A 679 -23.27 16.32 21.52
C PHE A 679 -23.74 17.74 21.17
N GLU A 680 -24.86 17.87 20.44
CA GLU A 680 -25.49 19.13 20.07
C GLU A 680 -26.08 19.86 21.30
N ASP A 681 -26.81 19.15 22.17
CA ASP A 681 -27.29 19.66 23.46
C ASP A 681 -26.14 20.22 24.30
N GLN A 682 -25.03 19.47 24.41
CA GLN A 682 -23.84 19.89 25.13
C GLN A 682 -23.18 21.14 24.53
N HIS A 683 -23.26 21.33 23.21
CA HIS A 683 -22.70 22.51 22.53
C HIS A 683 -23.60 23.75 22.75
N GLN A 684 -24.93 23.58 22.70
CA GLN A 684 -25.89 24.65 23.04
C GLN A 684 -25.75 25.08 24.52
N LEU A 685 -25.62 24.12 25.44
CA LEU A 685 -25.34 24.40 26.85
C LEU A 685 -24.01 25.14 27.05
N ARG A 686 -22.97 24.83 26.27
CA ARG A 686 -21.69 25.57 26.31
C ARG A 686 -21.84 27.03 25.85
N ALA A 687 -22.60 27.29 24.79
CA ALA A 687 -22.89 28.65 24.33
C ALA A 687 -23.74 29.46 25.33
N ALA A 688 -24.68 28.80 26.02
CA ALA A 688 -25.42 29.40 27.13
C ALA A 688 -24.51 29.67 28.36
N GLU A 689 -23.53 28.80 28.64
CA GLU A 689 -22.53 28.98 29.71
C GLU A 689 -21.46 30.06 29.39
N SER A 690 -21.27 30.48 28.13
CA SER A 690 -20.22 31.45 27.72
C SER A 690 -20.71 32.90 27.56
N GLY A 691 -22.00 33.12 27.32
CA GLY A 691 -22.60 34.46 27.26
C GLY A 691 -22.33 35.27 25.99
N HIS A 692 -21.47 34.78 25.08
CA HIS A 692 -21.11 35.46 23.84
C HIS A 692 -21.81 34.87 22.61
N TYR A 693 -23.04 35.33 22.34
CA TYR A 693 -23.71 35.08 21.05
C TYR A 693 -23.08 35.91 19.91
N SER A 694 -21.84 35.59 19.52
CA SER A 694 -21.15 36.16 18.36
C SER A 694 -21.01 35.14 17.24
N VAL A 695 -21.38 35.52 16.02
CA VAL A 695 -21.33 34.65 14.82
C VAL A 695 -19.94 34.65 14.16
N SER A 696 -18.97 35.43 14.67
CA SER A 696 -17.67 35.59 14.03
C SER A 696 -16.53 35.88 15.01
N GLU A 697 -16.10 34.88 15.79
CA GLU A 697 -14.68 34.63 16.11
C GLU A 697 -14.48 33.20 16.65
N SER A 698 -13.23 32.71 16.62
CA SER A 698 -12.75 31.35 16.92
C SER A 698 -13.65 30.39 17.76
N ILE A 699 -14.31 29.44 17.07
CA ILE A 699 -14.93 28.17 17.53
C ILE A 699 -14.87 27.90 19.06
N GLU A 700 -15.89 28.34 19.82
CA GLU A 700 -15.94 28.15 21.29
C GLU A 700 -16.04 26.68 21.74
N GLY A 701 -16.39 25.74 20.84
CA GLY A 701 -16.31 24.29 21.10
C GLY A 701 -14.87 23.74 21.19
N GLY A 702 -13.89 24.48 20.67
CA GLY A 702 -12.49 24.06 20.63
C GLY A 702 -12.18 22.90 19.67
N SER A 703 -10.89 22.55 19.61
CA SER A 703 -10.34 21.65 18.58
C SER A 703 -10.81 20.19 18.67
N LEU A 704 -11.26 19.75 19.86
CA LEU A 704 -11.86 18.43 20.09
C LEU A 704 -13.26 18.31 19.49
N ASP A 705 -14.15 19.29 19.71
CA ASP A 705 -15.52 19.29 19.17
C ASP A 705 -15.50 19.19 17.64
N PHE A 706 -14.71 20.06 16.99
CA PHE A 706 -14.53 20.08 15.53
C PHE A 706 -13.99 18.75 14.97
N THR A 707 -13.13 18.07 15.74
CA THR A 707 -12.60 16.75 15.36
C THR A 707 -13.65 15.64 15.56
N ALA A 708 -14.48 15.72 16.61
CA ALA A 708 -15.56 14.76 16.84
C ALA A 708 -16.64 14.80 15.74
N THR A 709 -16.99 15.99 15.22
CA THR A 709 -17.92 16.13 14.08
C THR A 709 -17.37 15.54 12.77
N ALA A 710 -16.04 15.48 12.61
CA ALA A 710 -15.42 14.77 11.48
C ALA A 710 -15.49 13.24 11.67
N LEU A 711 -15.26 12.75 12.89
CA LEU A 711 -15.41 11.33 13.21
C LEU A 711 -16.86 10.84 13.08
N LEU A 712 -17.87 11.67 13.41
CA LEU A 712 -19.28 11.34 13.17
C LEU A 712 -19.57 11.10 11.68
N ARG A 713 -19.09 11.98 10.80
CA ARG A 713 -19.18 11.81 9.34
C ARG A 713 -18.48 10.52 8.90
N GLN A 714 -17.27 10.27 9.40
CA GLN A 714 -16.52 9.05 9.07
C GLN A 714 -17.23 7.77 9.55
N ALA A 715 -17.92 7.80 10.70
CA ALA A 715 -18.76 6.70 11.17
C ALA A 715 -19.92 6.41 10.21
N TYR A 716 -20.67 7.43 9.76
CA TYR A 716 -21.76 7.26 8.79
C TYR A 716 -21.27 6.75 7.42
N ILE A 717 -20.13 7.24 6.92
CA ILE A 717 -19.50 6.75 5.68
C ILE A 717 -19.22 5.25 5.78
N ARG A 718 -18.67 4.80 6.91
CA ARG A 718 -18.28 3.41 7.15
C ARG A 718 -19.46 2.49 7.48
N LEU A 719 -20.51 3.00 8.11
CA LEU A 719 -21.73 2.23 8.37
C LEU A 719 -22.47 1.90 7.07
N TYR A 720 -22.58 2.87 6.15
CA TYR A 720 -23.40 2.73 4.94
C TYR A 720 -22.62 2.38 3.66
N THR A 721 -21.28 2.30 3.69
CA THR A 721 -20.47 1.94 2.51
C THR A 721 -19.34 0.97 2.83
N ASP A 722 -18.96 0.15 1.84
CA ASP A 722 -17.88 -0.85 1.94
C ASP A 722 -16.58 -0.38 1.27
N VAL A 723 -16.37 0.95 1.25
CA VAL A 723 -15.09 1.56 0.89
C VAL A 723 -14.04 1.11 1.91
N THR A 724 -13.03 0.36 1.46
CA THR A 724 -11.94 -0.07 2.34
C THR A 724 -11.18 1.16 2.86
N PRO A 725 -10.94 1.28 4.18
CA PRO A 725 -10.24 2.42 4.74
C PRO A 725 -8.88 2.68 4.09
N SER A 726 -8.66 3.93 3.64
CA SER A 726 -7.31 4.49 3.41
C SER A 726 -6.36 3.61 2.58
N THR A 727 -6.83 3.11 1.43
CA THR A 727 -6.12 2.09 0.66
C THR A 727 -4.68 2.45 0.30
N ALA A 728 -3.74 1.63 0.76
CA ALA A 728 -2.29 1.77 0.55
C ALA A 728 -1.62 3.01 1.19
N LEU A 729 -2.27 3.75 2.11
CA LEU A 729 -1.65 4.91 2.78
C LEU A 729 -0.38 4.56 3.60
N GLU A 730 -0.17 3.30 3.97
CA GLU A 730 1.07 2.82 4.59
C GLU A 730 2.29 2.89 3.66
N THR A 731 2.09 2.82 2.33
CA THR A 731 3.18 2.87 1.33
C THR A 731 3.85 4.22 1.23
N ARG A 732 3.09 5.30 1.51
CA ARG A 732 3.47 6.71 1.27
C ARG A 732 3.82 7.07 -0.19
N ASP A 733 3.43 6.24 -1.15
CA ASP A 733 3.54 6.51 -2.59
C ASP A 733 2.18 6.95 -3.15
N PRO A 734 2.03 8.23 -3.58
CA PRO A 734 0.77 8.73 -4.14
C PRO A 734 0.23 7.94 -5.35
N LEU A 735 1.11 7.33 -6.15
CA LEU A 735 0.70 6.57 -7.34
C LEU A 735 0.16 5.19 -6.97
N LEU A 736 0.71 4.55 -5.92
CA LEU A 736 0.19 3.28 -5.40
C LEU A 736 -1.16 3.49 -4.71
N VAL A 737 -1.30 4.57 -3.93
CA VAL A 737 -2.58 4.98 -3.32
C VAL A 737 -3.62 5.28 -4.42
N ALA A 738 -3.32 6.15 -5.39
CA ALA A 738 -4.24 6.46 -6.49
C ALA A 738 -4.65 5.21 -7.30
N SER A 739 -3.71 4.28 -7.53
CA SER A 739 -4.00 2.98 -8.17
C SER A 739 -4.85 2.05 -7.29
N ALA A 740 -4.74 2.13 -5.96
CA ALA A 740 -5.60 1.38 -5.06
C ALA A 740 -7.02 1.98 -5.03
N LEU A 741 -7.14 3.31 -4.94
CA LEU A 741 -8.40 4.04 -5.05
C LEU A 741 -9.12 3.78 -6.37
N SER A 742 -8.41 3.73 -7.50
CA SER A 742 -9.02 3.39 -8.79
C SER A 742 -9.56 1.96 -8.83
N ARG A 743 -8.95 1.02 -8.08
CA ARG A 743 -9.37 -0.39 -7.98
C ARG A 743 -10.47 -0.67 -6.94
N THR A 744 -10.76 0.25 -6.02
CA THR A 744 -11.92 0.15 -5.11
C THR A 744 -13.21 -0.02 -5.94
N PRO A 745 -14.09 -0.99 -5.62
CA PRO A 745 -15.31 -1.25 -6.40
C PRO A 745 -16.29 -0.06 -6.42
N LEU A 746 -17.24 -0.11 -7.35
CA LEU A 746 -18.38 0.82 -7.38
C LEU A 746 -19.34 0.53 -6.22
N LEU A 747 -20.08 1.56 -5.82
CA LEU A 747 -20.98 1.50 -4.66
C LEU A 747 -22.35 0.91 -5.05
N VAL A 748 -22.93 0.13 -4.15
CA VAL A 748 -24.30 -0.40 -4.29
C VAL A 748 -25.30 0.72 -3.97
N ARG A 749 -26.14 1.09 -4.95
CA ARG A 749 -27.18 2.12 -4.77
C ARG A 749 -28.20 1.69 -3.73
N SER A 750 -28.48 2.56 -2.76
CA SER A 750 -29.48 2.34 -1.72
C SER A 750 -29.83 3.66 -1.00
N LEU A 751 -31.02 3.73 -0.38
CA LEU A 751 -31.42 4.87 0.46
C LEU A 751 -30.44 5.14 1.63
N ARG A 752 -29.71 4.09 2.07
CA ARG A 752 -28.65 4.20 3.09
C ARG A 752 -27.41 4.93 2.56
N LEU A 753 -27.01 4.66 1.31
CA LEU A 753 -25.90 5.36 0.64
C LEU A 753 -26.17 6.88 0.56
N HIS A 754 -27.41 7.29 0.29
CA HIS A 754 -27.78 8.71 0.16
C HIS A 754 -27.44 9.51 1.42
N ARG A 755 -27.58 8.93 2.62
CA ARG A 755 -27.20 9.58 3.89
C ARG A 755 -25.69 9.83 4.00
N ALA A 756 -24.86 8.85 3.63
CA ALA A 756 -23.41 9.01 3.63
C ALA A 756 -22.94 10.02 2.58
N VAL A 757 -23.52 9.97 1.37
CA VAL A 757 -23.24 10.91 0.28
C VAL A 757 -23.62 12.33 0.68
N PHE A 758 -24.80 12.55 1.27
CA PHE A 758 -25.23 13.85 1.81
C PHE A 758 -24.25 14.41 2.85
N GLN A 759 -23.76 13.59 3.78
CA GLN A 759 -22.75 14.00 4.77
C GLN A 759 -21.41 14.42 4.14
N ALA A 760 -21.00 13.81 3.03
CA ALA A 760 -19.83 14.22 2.26
C ALA A 760 -20.09 15.48 1.40
N ILE A 761 -21.30 15.65 0.86
CA ILE A 761 -21.74 16.85 0.13
C ILE A 761 -21.82 18.06 1.07
N HIS A 762 -22.30 17.88 2.31
CA HIS A 762 -22.26 18.92 3.34
C HIS A 762 -20.82 19.27 3.76
N ALA A 763 -19.90 18.29 3.78
CA ALA A 763 -18.47 18.59 3.98
C ALA A 763 -17.90 19.45 2.85
N LEU A 764 -18.28 19.16 1.60
CA LEU A 764 -17.89 19.91 0.40
C LEU A 764 -18.45 21.35 0.41
N SER A 765 -19.72 21.52 0.78
CA SER A 765 -20.37 22.85 0.81
C SER A 765 -19.70 23.81 1.78
N MET A 766 -19.23 23.33 2.93
CA MET A 766 -18.50 24.15 3.89
C MET A 766 -17.10 24.55 3.40
N LEU A 767 -16.46 23.75 2.54
CA LEU A 767 -15.19 24.11 1.91
C LEU A 767 -15.37 25.14 0.78
N VAL A 768 -16.45 25.02 0.00
CA VAL A 768 -16.82 26.00 -1.04
C VAL A 768 -17.19 27.33 -0.40
N LYS A 769 -18.12 27.34 0.58
CA LYS A 769 -18.55 28.55 1.30
C LYS A 769 -17.41 29.28 2.03
N ALA A 770 -16.41 28.55 2.52
CA ALA A 770 -15.21 29.14 3.14
C ALA A 770 -14.12 29.56 2.13
N GLY A 771 -14.29 29.25 0.84
CA GLY A 771 -13.28 29.41 -0.20
C GLY A 771 -12.16 28.37 -0.10
N VAL A 772 -12.16 27.39 -1.00
CA VAL A 772 -11.19 26.27 -1.01
C VAL A 772 -9.74 26.75 -0.98
N ASN A 773 -9.41 27.75 -1.81
CA ASN A 773 -8.08 28.37 -1.88
C ASN A 773 -7.70 29.18 -0.61
N TYR A 774 -8.68 29.64 0.18
CA TYR A 774 -8.46 30.26 1.49
C TYR A 774 -8.20 29.18 2.55
N VAL A 775 -9.09 28.17 2.66
CA VAL A 775 -8.95 27.03 3.57
C VAL A 775 -7.59 26.34 3.40
N ALA A 776 -7.16 26.09 2.16
CA ALA A 776 -5.86 25.50 1.83
C ALA A 776 -4.66 26.30 2.36
N ARG A 777 -4.80 27.62 2.58
CA ARG A 777 -3.71 28.52 2.99
C ARG A 777 -3.77 28.95 4.46
N THR A 778 -4.96 28.97 5.06
CA THR A 778 -5.17 29.52 6.42
C THR A 778 -5.61 28.48 7.45
N LYS A 779 -6.34 27.42 7.05
CA LYS A 779 -6.91 26.43 7.98
C LYS A 779 -6.36 25.01 7.85
N SER A 780 -5.75 24.70 6.71
CA SER A 780 -5.02 23.44 6.43
C SER A 780 -3.94 23.07 7.47
N ALA A 781 -3.39 24.04 8.20
CA ALA A 781 -2.41 23.85 9.27
C ALA A 781 -3.02 23.64 10.67
N GLU A 782 -4.27 24.07 10.89
CA GLU A 782 -5.02 23.89 12.14
C GLU A 782 -5.77 22.53 12.19
N TRP A 783 -5.86 21.85 11.04
CA TRP A 783 -6.62 20.61 10.91
C TRP A 783 -5.96 19.42 11.62
N SER A 784 -6.77 18.69 12.39
CA SER A 784 -6.40 17.38 12.90
C SER A 784 -6.29 16.35 11.77
N ILE A 785 -5.47 15.31 11.97
CA ILE A 785 -5.28 14.25 10.96
C ILE A 785 -6.57 13.46 10.72
N GLN A 786 -7.43 13.36 11.74
CA GLN A 786 -8.78 12.80 11.66
C GLN A 786 -9.67 13.63 10.71
N HIS A 787 -9.60 14.97 10.77
CA HIS A 787 -10.32 15.84 9.84
C HIS A 787 -9.78 15.68 8.40
N SER A 788 -8.47 15.48 8.25
CA SER A 788 -7.85 15.21 6.94
C SER A 788 -8.30 13.85 6.37
N LEU A 789 -8.30 12.79 7.19
CA LEU A 789 -8.80 11.45 6.84
C LEU A 789 -10.29 11.46 6.47
N CYS A 790 -11.12 12.20 7.20
CA CYS A 790 -12.53 12.36 6.88
C CYS A 790 -12.73 13.02 5.50
N ASN A 791 -12.04 14.12 5.20
CA ASN A 791 -12.15 14.78 3.89
C ASN A 791 -11.63 13.88 2.75
N PHE A 792 -10.56 13.12 2.98
CA PHE A 792 -10.05 12.13 2.04
C PHE A 792 -11.10 11.03 1.75
N GLU A 793 -11.76 10.47 2.76
CA GLU A 793 -12.87 9.51 2.59
C GLU A 793 -14.11 10.15 1.93
N CYS A 794 -14.44 11.41 2.23
CA CYS A 794 -15.52 12.15 1.54
C CYS A 794 -15.25 12.30 0.03
N ALA A 795 -14.03 12.65 -0.36
CA ALA A 795 -13.65 12.79 -1.76
C ALA A 795 -13.78 11.46 -2.53
N ILE A 796 -13.34 10.36 -1.92
CA ILE A 796 -13.46 9.02 -2.48
C ILE A 796 -14.94 8.61 -2.60
N LEU A 797 -15.75 8.88 -1.57
CA LEU A 797 -17.17 8.55 -1.55
C LEU A 797 -17.95 9.25 -2.68
N VAL A 798 -17.88 10.58 -2.77
CA VAL A 798 -18.64 11.33 -3.78
C VAL A 798 -18.16 10.95 -5.19
N SER A 799 -16.85 10.78 -5.40
CA SER A 799 -16.30 10.29 -6.67
C SER A 799 -16.84 8.91 -7.05
N LYS A 800 -16.85 7.95 -6.12
CA LYS A 800 -17.35 6.59 -6.37
C LYS A 800 -18.86 6.52 -6.56
N TRP A 801 -19.65 7.35 -5.88
CA TRP A 801 -21.09 7.46 -6.12
C TRP A 801 -21.40 8.09 -7.49
N LEU A 802 -20.71 9.18 -7.88
CA LEU A 802 -20.84 9.74 -9.24
C LEU A 802 -20.43 8.74 -10.32
N LEU A 803 -19.40 7.93 -10.07
CA LEU A 803 -19.00 6.83 -10.96
C LEU A 803 -20.03 5.68 -11.01
N THR A 804 -20.72 5.39 -9.90
CA THR A 804 -21.87 4.47 -9.88
C THR A 804 -23.02 4.99 -10.75
N ILE A 805 -23.35 6.28 -10.67
CA ILE A 805 -24.39 6.89 -11.54
C ILE A 805 -23.93 6.87 -13.01
N ALA A 806 -22.67 7.21 -13.28
CA ALA A 806 -22.08 7.17 -14.62
C ALA A 806 -21.98 5.76 -15.25
N ALA A 807 -22.24 4.71 -14.47
CA ALA A 807 -22.19 3.31 -14.89
C ALA A 807 -23.58 2.67 -15.08
N ILE A 808 -24.69 3.40 -14.87
CA ILE A 808 -26.06 2.91 -15.11
C ILE A 808 -26.24 2.61 -16.60
N GLY A 809 -26.45 1.33 -16.94
CA GLY A 809 -26.72 0.88 -18.30
C GLY A 809 -28.22 0.89 -18.65
N PRO A 810 -28.59 0.62 -19.92
CA PRO A 810 -29.98 0.62 -20.39
C PRO A 810 -30.84 -0.55 -19.84
N HIS A 811 -30.26 -1.42 -19.00
CA HIS A 811 -30.94 -2.52 -18.32
C HIS A 811 -30.94 -2.38 -16.79
N ASP A 812 -30.28 -1.34 -16.26
CA ASP A 812 -30.28 -1.03 -14.83
C ASP A 812 -31.49 -0.19 -14.44
N ALA A 813 -31.86 -0.22 -13.15
CA ALA A 813 -32.85 0.72 -12.62
C ALA A 813 -32.35 2.17 -12.80
N PRO A 814 -33.20 3.14 -13.21
CA PRO A 814 -32.79 4.53 -13.41
C PRO A 814 -32.28 5.19 -12.11
N ALA A 815 -31.61 6.33 -12.25
CA ALA A 815 -31.21 7.15 -11.09
C ALA A 815 -32.45 7.66 -10.33
N SER A 816 -32.43 7.59 -9.01
CA SER A 816 -33.56 7.97 -8.16
C SER A 816 -33.79 9.50 -8.15
N PRO A 817 -34.95 10.02 -7.70
CA PRO A 817 -35.14 11.46 -7.55
C PRO A 817 -34.16 12.05 -6.52
N GLU A 818 -33.75 11.29 -5.50
CA GLU A 818 -32.70 11.66 -4.55
C GLU A 818 -31.31 11.69 -5.20
N ASP A 819 -30.93 10.69 -6.02
CA ASP A 819 -29.67 10.71 -6.80
C ASP A 819 -29.59 12.01 -7.63
N LYS A 820 -30.70 12.39 -8.29
CA LYS A 820 -30.78 13.61 -9.10
C LYS A 820 -30.66 14.90 -8.28
N SER A 821 -31.28 14.94 -7.10
CA SER A 821 -31.21 16.09 -6.18
C SER A 821 -29.78 16.28 -5.63
N LEU A 822 -29.14 15.20 -5.19
CA LEU A 822 -27.74 15.22 -4.73
C LEU A 822 -26.78 15.60 -5.87
N LEU A 823 -27.04 15.16 -7.11
CA LEU A 823 -26.23 15.48 -8.28
C LEU A 823 -26.31 16.97 -8.64
N ASP A 824 -27.51 17.56 -8.62
CA ASP A 824 -27.71 18.99 -8.83
C ASP A 824 -27.01 19.83 -7.75
N MET A 825 -27.05 19.39 -6.49
CA MET A 825 -26.33 20.04 -5.39
C MET A 825 -24.80 20.00 -5.61
N VAL A 826 -24.23 18.88 -6.04
CA VAL A 826 -22.79 18.78 -6.36
C VAL A 826 -22.40 19.65 -7.55
N ARG A 827 -23.24 19.69 -8.61
CA ARG A 827 -23.02 20.56 -9.78
C ARG A 827 -22.97 22.03 -9.37
N LYS A 828 -24.02 22.52 -8.70
CA LYS A 828 -24.14 23.94 -8.29
C LYS A 828 -22.95 24.41 -7.44
N MET A 829 -22.47 23.56 -6.52
CA MET A 829 -21.28 23.88 -5.71
C MET A 829 -19.96 23.88 -6.49
N LEU A 830 -19.87 23.18 -7.62
CA LEU A 830 -18.70 23.22 -8.50
C LEU A 830 -18.74 24.40 -9.48
N ASP A 831 -19.93 24.81 -9.91
CA ASP A 831 -20.14 25.97 -10.78
C ASP A 831 -19.68 27.30 -10.12
N GLU A 832 -19.65 27.35 -8.78
CA GLU A 832 -19.07 28.44 -7.99
C GLU A 832 -17.52 28.44 -7.92
N THR A 833 -16.85 27.46 -8.53
CA THR A 833 -15.40 27.23 -8.40
C THR A 833 -14.66 27.25 -9.75
N GLU A 834 -13.32 27.29 -9.69
CA GLU A 834 -12.45 27.14 -10.86
C GLU A 834 -12.51 25.74 -11.53
N PHE A 835 -13.33 24.82 -11.00
CA PHE A 835 -13.54 23.45 -11.48
C PHE A 835 -14.95 23.20 -12.06
N ALA A 836 -15.68 24.26 -12.44
CA ALA A 836 -16.99 24.18 -13.09
C ALA A 836 -16.99 23.27 -14.35
N VAL A 837 -18.08 22.53 -14.57
CA VAL A 837 -18.20 21.51 -15.64
C VAL A 837 -19.38 21.85 -16.56
N PRO A 838 -19.25 21.75 -17.91
CA PRO A 838 -20.35 22.06 -18.83
C PRO A 838 -21.64 21.28 -18.53
N PRO A 839 -22.83 21.88 -18.77
CA PRO A 839 -24.09 21.36 -18.25
C PRO A 839 -24.42 19.92 -18.68
N ILE A 840 -24.76 19.13 -17.67
CA ILE A 840 -25.34 17.79 -17.80
C ILE A 840 -26.84 17.92 -18.03
N ASP A 841 -27.39 17.16 -18.97
CA ASP A 841 -28.82 17.17 -19.28
C ASP A 841 -29.64 16.54 -18.14
N PRO A 842 -30.77 17.14 -17.68
CA PRO A 842 -31.64 16.55 -16.66
C PRO A 842 -32.23 15.17 -17.04
N SER A 843 -32.29 14.85 -18.33
CA SER A 843 -32.81 13.60 -18.87
C SER A 843 -31.78 12.46 -18.85
N LEU A 844 -31.41 12.02 -17.65
CA LEU A 844 -30.90 10.65 -17.43
C LEU A 844 -31.99 9.67 -17.91
N SER A 845 -31.88 9.22 -19.16
CA SER A 845 -33.04 8.89 -20.00
C SER A 845 -33.48 7.43 -19.94
N GLY A 846 -34.69 7.21 -19.42
CA GLY A 846 -35.54 6.11 -19.87
C GLY A 846 -36.12 6.38 -21.27
N PRO A 847 -36.72 5.39 -21.94
CA PRO A 847 -37.05 5.49 -23.36
C PRO A 847 -38.29 6.34 -23.65
N ASN A 848 -38.10 7.55 -24.19
CA ASN A 848 -39.04 8.24 -25.09
C ASN A 848 -38.44 9.52 -25.69
N SER A 849 -37.67 9.37 -26.78
CA SER A 849 -37.14 10.49 -27.57
C SER A 849 -37.14 10.16 -29.07
N ALA A 850 -38.31 9.77 -29.58
CA ALA A 850 -38.50 9.42 -30.99
C ALA A 850 -38.64 10.66 -31.87
N HIS A 851 -37.56 11.41 -32.11
CA HIS A 851 -37.31 12.27 -33.29
C HIS A 851 -35.78 12.43 -33.43
N GLY A 852 -35.25 12.28 -34.66
CA GLY A 852 -33.84 11.90 -34.84
C GLY A 852 -32.85 13.03 -35.08
N HIS A 853 -31.72 12.97 -34.38
CA HIS A 853 -30.39 13.35 -34.88
C HIS A 853 -29.34 12.39 -34.30
N ASN A 854 -28.28 12.10 -35.06
CA ASN A 854 -27.29 11.06 -34.72
C ASN A 854 -26.18 11.55 -33.79
N ASP A 855 -26.51 11.82 -32.53
CA ASP A 855 -25.51 12.03 -31.46
C ASP A 855 -25.47 10.84 -30.49
N ALA A 856 -24.26 10.48 -30.06
CA ALA A 856 -24.00 9.21 -29.39
C ALA A 856 -24.30 9.24 -27.87
N PRO A 857 -24.78 8.14 -27.26
CA PRO A 857 -25.08 8.02 -25.82
C PRO A 857 -23.82 7.98 -24.92
N SER A 858 -22.74 8.63 -25.33
CA SER A 858 -21.44 8.68 -24.65
C SER A 858 -21.18 9.99 -23.89
N SER A 859 -21.92 11.05 -24.20
CA SER A 859 -21.79 12.40 -23.61
C SER A 859 -21.85 12.37 -22.08
N ASP A 860 -22.99 11.99 -21.50
CA ASP A 860 -23.26 12.36 -20.10
C ASP A 860 -22.60 11.43 -19.08
N SER A 861 -22.28 10.19 -19.45
CA SER A 861 -21.36 9.34 -18.65
C SER A 861 -19.95 9.94 -18.61
N ALA A 862 -19.48 10.59 -19.69
CA ALA A 862 -18.20 11.31 -19.70
C ALA A 862 -18.28 12.59 -18.85
N LYS A 863 -19.36 13.39 -18.94
CA LYS A 863 -19.55 14.57 -18.07
C LYS A 863 -19.60 14.19 -16.58
N LEU A 864 -20.30 13.10 -16.22
CA LEU A 864 -20.34 12.61 -14.83
C LEU A 864 -18.95 12.16 -14.32
N ARG A 865 -18.09 11.60 -15.19
CA ARG A 865 -16.69 11.29 -14.86
C ARG A 865 -15.83 12.55 -14.70
N GLN A 866 -16.04 13.57 -15.55
CA GLN A 866 -15.41 14.88 -15.39
C GLN A 866 -15.82 15.53 -14.06
N LEU A 867 -17.11 15.49 -13.70
CA LEU A 867 -17.63 15.94 -12.41
C LEU A 867 -16.99 15.15 -11.24
N ALA A 868 -16.90 13.82 -11.36
CA ALA A 868 -16.27 12.95 -10.35
C ALA A 868 -14.77 13.22 -10.16
N ALA A 869 -14.07 13.72 -11.19
CA ALA A 869 -12.69 14.19 -11.09
C ALA A 869 -12.59 15.62 -10.55
N ALA A 870 -13.46 16.53 -10.98
CA ALA A 870 -13.53 17.92 -10.50
C ALA A 870 -13.74 17.98 -8.97
N VAL A 871 -14.69 17.21 -8.44
CA VAL A 871 -14.90 17.02 -6.99
C VAL A 871 -13.61 16.59 -6.28
N VAL A 872 -12.88 15.62 -6.84
CA VAL A 872 -11.64 15.10 -6.25
C VAL A 872 -10.50 16.12 -6.31
N ARG A 873 -10.36 16.89 -7.40
CA ARG A 873 -9.38 17.97 -7.50
C ARG A 873 -9.68 19.10 -6.51
N LEU A 874 -10.95 19.46 -6.31
CA LEU A 874 -11.35 20.47 -5.34
C LEU A 874 -10.94 20.10 -3.90
N TRP A 875 -11.10 18.83 -3.51
CA TRP A 875 -10.55 18.33 -2.25
C TRP A 875 -9.01 18.25 -2.27
N ALA A 876 -8.39 17.88 -3.39
CA ALA A 876 -6.92 17.84 -3.52
C ALA A 876 -6.28 19.21 -3.27
N GLU A 877 -6.87 20.32 -3.73
CA GLU A 877 -6.40 21.69 -3.45
C GLU A 877 -6.32 21.99 -1.94
N THR A 878 -7.28 21.52 -1.12
CA THR A 878 -7.24 21.72 0.35
C THR A 878 -5.99 21.10 1.00
N PHE A 879 -5.41 20.08 0.36
CA PHE A 879 -4.23 19.34 0.81
C PHE A 879 -2.90 19.84 0.20
N LYS A 880 -2.92 20.92 -0.59
CA LYS A 880 -1.71 21.57 -1.14
C LYS A 880 -1.10 22.62 -0.18
N GLY A 881 -1.71 22.77 1.00
CA GLY A 881 -1.30 23.68 2.06
C GLY A 881 -0.02 23.28 2.82
N THR A 882 0.38 24.14 3.76
CA THR A 882 1.53 23.90 4.64
C THR A 882 1.15 23.01 5.83
N HIS A 883 1.20 21.69 5.63
CA HIS A 883 0.85 20.71 6.66
C HIS A 883 2.04 20.27 7.53
N ILE A 884 1.75 20.05 8.82
CA ILE A 884 2.68 19.52 9.84
C ILE A 884 3.19 18.13 9.41
N PHE A 885 2.28 17.19 9.17
CA PHE A 885 2.60 15.82 8.79
C PHE A 885 2.63 15.62 7.28
N GLU A 886 3.59 14.85 6.77
CA GLU A 886 3.79 14.64 5.34
C GLU A 886 2.71 13.75 4.69
N ILE A 887 2.06 12.88 5.47
CA ILE A 887 0.93 12.06 5.02
C ILE A 887 -0.21 12.89 4.40
N VAL A 888 -0.45 14.12 4.89
CA VAL A 888 -1.52 14.98 4.36
C VAL A 888 -1.21 15.47 2.95
N LYS A 889 0.07 15.75 2.65
CA LYS A 889 0.53 16.03 1.29
C LYS A 889 0.42 14.80 0.39
N VAL A 890 0.74 13.60 0.92
CA VAL A 890 0.55 12.34 0.19
C VAL A 890 -0.93 12.13 -0.16
N MET A 891 -1.86 12.41 0.76
CA MET A 891 -3.32 12.37 0.48
C MET A 891 -3.68 13.29 -0.70
N GLY A 892 -3.28 14.57 -0.66
CA GLY A 892 -3.53 15.51 -1.76
C GLY A 892 -2.99 15.06 -3.10
N GLN A 893 -1.72 14.63 -3.13
CA GLN A 893 -1.08 14.10 -4.35
C GLN A 893 -1.73 12.80 -4.85
N SER A 894 -2.29 11.99 -3.94
CA SER A 894 -3.05 10.78 -4.30
C SER A 894 -4.41 11.11 -4.89
N LEU A 895 -5.07 12.17 -4.42
CA LEU A 895 -6.32 12.67 -5.00
C LEU A 895 -6.09 13.29 -6.38
N ASP A 896 -5.06 14.12 -6.57
CA ASP A 896 -4.69 14.62 -7.91
C ASP A 896 -4.46 13.46 -8.91
N ALA A 897 -3.64 12.48 -8.53
CA ALA A 897 -3.34 11.32 -9.39
C ALA A 897 -4.55 10.37 -9.57
N TYR A 898 -5.48 10.31 -8.62
CA TYR A 898 -6.74 9.58 -8.74
C TYR A 898 -7.72 10.31 -9.68
N ALA A 899 -7.83 11.64 -9.59
CA ALA A 899 -8.61 12.45 -10.51
C ALA A 899 -8.11 12.31 -11.96
N ASP A 900 -6.79 12.29 -12.18
CA ASP A 900 -6.19 12.01 -13.49
C ASP A 900 -6.64 10.66 -14.07
N LEU A 901 -6.77 9.61 -13.23
CA LEU A 901 -7.24 8.28 -13.63
C LEU A 901 -8.77 8.21 -13.85
N VAL A 902 -9.54 9.17 -13.34
CA VAL A 902 -11.01 9.25 -13.44
C VAL A 902 -11.46 10.13 -14.62
N GLU A 903 -10.85 11.31 -14.77
CA GLU A 903 -11.12 12.26 -15.88
C GLU A 903 -10.63 11.68 -17.21
N LYS A 904 -9.39 11.19 -17.18
CA LYS A 904 -8.78 10.42 -18.26
C LYS A 904 -8.73 8.98 -17.76
N PRO A 905 -9.79 8.17 -17.99
CA PRO A 905 -9.59 6.74 -18.12
C PRO A 905 -8.67 6.59 -19.34
N ARG A 906 -7.35 6.60 -19.07
CA ARG A 906 -6.29 6.27 -20.04
C ARG A 906 -6.82 5.08 -20.85
N ASP A 907 -6.64 5.11 -22.17
CA ASP A 907 -7.41 4.37 -23.20
C ASP A 907 -7.32 2.82 -23.13
N ARG A 908 -7.82 2.30 -22.00
CA ARG A 908 -6.96 1.50 -21.09
C ARG A 908 -5.54 2.08 -21.03
N THR A 909 -5.11 2.57 -19.84
CA THR A 909 -3.82 2.02 -19.42
C THR A 909 -4.12 0.55 -19.34
N ILE A 910 -3.57 -0.18 -20.30
CA ILE A 910 -3.43 -1.60 -20.15
C ILE A 910 -2.58 -1.71 -18.89
N VAL A 911 -3.25 -1.95 -17.76
CA VAL A 911 -2.63 -2.55 -16.59
C VAL A 911 -2.23 -3.90 -17.13
N MET A 912 -1.05 -3.96 -17.76
CA MET A 912 -0.53 -5.17 -18.35
C MET A 912 -0.56 -6.18 -17.21
N PRO A 913 -1.40 -7.24 -17.28
CA PRO A 913 -1.48 -8.19 -16.17
C PRO A 913 -0.11 -8.82 -15.91
N PHE A 914 0.79 -8.70 -16.90
CA PHE A 914 2.19 -9.08 -16.89
C PHE A 914 3.14 -7.88 -17.07
N ALA A 915 3.36 -7.13 -16.00
CA ALA A 915 4.44 -6.14 -15.90
C ALA A 915 5.81 -6.82 -15.67
N THR A 916 6.30 -7.58 -16.65
CA THR A 916 7.60 -8.27 -16.60
C THR A 916 8.75 -7.37 -17.05
N GLU A 917 10.00 -7.86 -16.94
CA GLU A 917 11.16 -7.15 -17.48
C GLU A 917 11.17 -7.12 -19.01
N LEU A 918 10.54 -8.10 -19.66
CA LEU A 918 10.39 -8.15 -21.13
C LEU A 918 9.44 -7.06 -21.61
N THR A 919 8.22 -6.97 -21.05
CA THR A 919 7.23 -5.95 -21.44
C THR A 919 7.77 -4.54 -21.16
N ARG A 920 8.40 -4.32 -19.99
CA ARG A 920 9.04 -3.03 -19.65
C ARG A 920 10.16 -2.60 -20.60
N ARG A 921 11.08 -3.49 -20.99
CA ARG A 921 12.24 -3.09 -21.83
C ARG A 921 11.91 -2.99 -23.31
N LEU A 922 10.99 -3.81 -23.80
CA LEU A 922 10.70 -3.90 -25.24
C LEU A 922 9.50 -3.05 -25.65
N GLY A 923 8.69 -2.56 -24.70
CA GLY A 923 7.48 -1.79 -25.00
C GLY A 923 6.33 -2.63 -25.56
N ILE A 924 6.33 -3.93 -25.30
CA ILE A 924 5.28 -4.88 -25.73
C ILE A 924 4.25 -5.10 -24.60
N ARG A 925 3.01 -5.39 -24.98
CA ARG A 925 1.84 -5.50 -24.09
C ARG A 925 1.80 -6.81 -23.30
N VAL A 926 2.03 -7.91 -24.01
CA VAL A 926 1.96 -9.28 -23.49
C VAL A 926 3.37 -9.88 -23.57
N PRO A 927 3.85 -10.62 -22.56
CA PRO A 927 5.22 -11.17 -22.52
C PRO A 927 5.36 -12.42 -23.41
N VAL A 928 4.97 -12.29 -24.68
CA VAL A 928 4.93 -13.34 -25.70
C VAL A 928 5.78 -12.91 -26.88
N VAL A 929 6.66 -13.81 -27.33
CA VAL A 929 7.53 -13.64 -28.50
C VAL A 929 7.17 -14.69 -29.55
N GLN A 930 7.00 -14.26 -30.80
CA GLN A 930 7.09 -15.13 -31.96
C GLN A 930 8.56 -15.24 -32.35
N GLY A 931 9.16 -16.42 -32.16
CA GLY A 931 10.59 -16.62 -32.43
C GLY A 931 10.91 -16.70 -33.91
N GLY A 932 12.19 -16.59 -34.26
CA GLY A 932 12.65 -16.82 -35.62
C GLY A 932 12.25 -18.21 -36.12
N MET A 933 11.45 -18.24 -37.19
CA MET A 933 11.01 -19.45 -37.88
C MET A 933 11.46 -19.37 -39.34
N MET A 934 12.25 -20.34 -39.78
CA MET A 934 12.67 -20.43 -41.18
C MET A 934 11.45 -20.65 -42.07
N HIS A 935 11.45 -20.02 -43.25
CA HIS A 935 10.35 -19.97 -44.22
C HIS A 935 9.04 -19.29 -43.77
N VAL A 936 8.74 -19.20 -42.47
CA VAL A 936 7.45 -18.70 -41.94
C VAL A 936 7.52 -17.26 -41.37
N GLY A 937 8.66 -16.85 -40.81
CA GLY A 937 8.83 -15.54 -40.16
C GLY A 937 9.00 -14.37 -41.14
N THR A 938 7.97 -14.05 -41.90
CA THR A 938 7.89 -12.86 -42.78
C THR A 938 7.37 -11.63 -42.03
N ALA A 939 7.34 -10.47 -42.70
CA ALA A 939 6.72 -9.25 -42.18
C ALA A 939 5.21 -9.39 -41.89
N ASP A 940 4.50 -10.32 -42.54
CA ASP A 940 3.06 -10.51 -42.33
C ASP A 940 2.79 -11.02 -40.90
N LEU A 941 3.41 -12.16 -40.55
CA LEU A 941 3.29 -12.73 -39.22
C LEU A 941 3.96 -11.85 -38.16
N ALA A 942 5.14 -11.28 -38.44
CA ALA A 942 5.84 -10.41 -37.50
C ALA A 942 5.05 -9.13 -37.19
N SER A 943 4.37 -8.53 -38.18
CA SER A 943 3.51 -7.37 -37.94
C SER A 943 2.22 -7.75 -37.22
N ALA A 944 1.58 -8.88 -37.56
CA ALA A 944 0.38 -9.37 -36.89
C ALA A 944 0.61 -9.61 -35.38
N VAL A 945 1.69 -10.32 -35.00
CA VAL A 945 2.04 -10.57 -33.59
C VAL A 945 2.40 -9.28 -32.85
N SER A 946 3.05 -8.33 -33.53
CA SER A 946 3.40 -7.02 -32.93
C SER A 946 2.17 -6.12 -32.77
N ASN A 947 1.21 -6.16 -33.70
CA ASN A 947 -0.07 -5.46 -33.61
C ASN A 947 -0.94 -6.03 -32.46
N ALA A 948 -0.99 -7.35 -32.32
CA ALA A 948 -1.61 -8.04 -31.18
C ALA A 948 -0.98 -7.70 -29.82
N GLY A 949 0.24 -7.16 -29.82
CA GLY A 949 0.96 -6.67 -28.63
C GLY A 949 1.96 -7.65 -28.03
N GLY A 950 2.31 -8.73 -28.72
CA GLY A 950 3.54 -9.48 -28.46
C GLY A 950 4.76 -8.84 -29.13
N LEU A 951 5.85 -9.59 -29.24
CA LEU A 951 6.99 -9.27 -30.12
C LEU A 951 6.97 -10.21 -31.33
N GLY A 952 6.71 -9.68 -32.53
CA GLY A 952 6.95 -10.39 -33.78
C GLY A 952 8.41 -10.30 -34.22
N ILE A 953 8.91 -11.31 -34.95
CA ILE A 953 10.31 -11.40 -35.38
C ILE A 953 10.41 -11.89 -36.84
N ILE A 954 10.99 -11.05 -37.70
CA ILE A 954 11.32 -11.42 -39.09
C ILE A 954 12.57 -12.32 -39.08
N THR A 955 12.58 -13.41 -39.84
CA THR A 955 13.75 -14.32 -39.92
C THR A 955 14.68 -13.91 -41.06
N ALA A 956 15.87 -13.37 -40.73
CA ALA A 956 16.79 -12.77 -41.71
C ALA A 956 17.14 -13.68 -42.89
N LEU A 957 17.36 -14.96 -42.61
CA LEU A 957 17.87 -15.94 -43.57
C LEU A 957 16.78 -16.60 -44.45
N ILE A 958 15.53 -16.13 -44.36
CA ILE A 958 14.53 -16.37 -45.43
C ILE A 958 14.95 -15.62 -46.70
N PHE A 959 15.61 -14.47 -46.54
CA PHE A 959 15.96 -13.56 -47.62
C PHE A 959 17.39 -13.85 -48.10
N PRO A 960 17.62 -14.09 -49.41
CA PRO A 960 18.91 -14.55 -49.92
C PRO A 960 20.00 -13.46 -49.97
N THR A 961 19.65 -12.20 -49.69
CA THR A 961 20.60 -11.09 -49.58
C THR A 961 20.19 -10.13 -48.44
N PRO A 962 21.14 -9.37 -47.86
CA PRO A 962 20.82 -8.29 -46.91
C PRO A 962 19.91 -7.19 -47.49
N ILE A 963 19.94 -6.98 -48.82
CA ILE A 963 19.06 -6.02 -49.51
C ILE A 963 17.60 -6.48 -49.48
N ALA A 964 17.37 -7.78 -49.71
CA ALA A 964 16.02 -8.36 -49.61
C ALA A 964 15.49 -8.34 -48.16
N LEU A 965 16.35 -8.53 -47.15
CA LEU A 965 15.96 -8.31 -45.75
C LEU A 965 15.60 -6.84 -45.47
N ARG A 966 16.39 -5.88 -45.97
CA ARG A 966 16.08 -4.44 -45.86
C ARG A 966 14.69 -4.11 -46.42
N GLN A 967 14.35 -4.66 -47.59
CA GLN A 967 13.02 -4.50 -48.19
C GLN A 967 11.91 -5.09 -47.31
N GLU A 968 12.11 -6.26 -46.70
CA GLU A 968 11.11 -6.87 -45.80
C GLU A 968 10.95 -6.10 -44.49
N ILE A 969 12.04 -5.59 -43.90
CA ILE A 969 11.99 -4.70 -42.72
C ILE A 969 11.16 -3.44 -43.03
N GLN A 970 11.34 -2.87 -44.21
CA GLN A 970 10.59 -1.70 -44.67
C GLN A 970 9.11 -2.05 -44.91
N ARG A 971 8.79 -3.23 -45.47
CA ARG A 971 7.41 -3.74 -45.60
C ARG A 971 6.75 -3.96 -44.24
N CYS A 972 7.47 -4.50 -43.25
CA CYS A 972 6.92 -4.69 -41.91
C CYS A 972 6.52 -3.35 -41.26
N ARG A 973 7.27 -2.27 -41.50
CA ARG A 973 6.94 -0.91 -41.04
C ARG A 973 5.71 -0.29 -41.70
N THR A 974 5.25 -0.79 -42.85
CA THR A 974 3.95 -0.39 -43.41
C THR A 974 2.77 -1.14 -42.78
N LEU A 975 3.03 -2.29 -42.15
CA LEU A 975 2.01 -3.17 -41.56
C LEU A 975 1.89 -3.02 -40.02
N THR A 976 2.93 -2.56 -39.33
CA THR A 976 2.88 -2.25 -37.89
C THR A 976 3.65 -0.99 -37.51
N LYS A 977 3.14 -0.27 -36.51
CA LYS A 977 3.82 0.82 -35.80
C LYS A 977 4.48 0.34 -34.49
N ASN A 978 4.22 -0.90 -34.07
CA ASN A 978 4.68 -1.45 -32.81
C ASN A 978 6.11 -2.02 -32.93
N PRO A 979 6.83 -2.21 -31.82
CA PRO A 979 8.18 -2.79 -31.84
C PRO A 979 8.17 -4.23 -32.37
N PHE A 980 8.97 -4.49 -33.40
CA PHE A 980 9.26 -5.83 -33.91
C PHE A 980 10.78 -6.08 -33.94
N GLY A 981 11.18 -7.35 -33.99
CA GLY A 981 12.58 -7.78 -34.02
C GLY A 981 12.98 -8.46 -35.33
N VAL A 982 14.26 -8.83 -35.41
CA VAL A 982 14.82 -9.67 -36.49
C VAL A 982 15.63 -10.83 -35.89
N ASN A 983 15.50 -12.05 -36.41
CA ASN A 983 16.30 -13.21 -36.04
C ASN A 983 17.51 -13.37 -36.97
N ILE A 984 18.69 -13.62 -36.41
CA ILE A 984 19.88 -14.11 -37.12
C ILE A 984 20.24 -15.50 -36.57
N THR A 985 20.13 -16.53 -37.40
CA THR A 985 20.39 -17.93 -37.01
C THR A 985 21.73 -18.42 -37.56
N LEU A 986 22.68 -18.69 -36.66
CA LEU A 986 24.08 -19.02 -36.92
C LEU A 986 24.30 -20.55 -36.88
N LEU A 987 23.54 -21.28 -37.68
CA LEU A 987 23.66 -22.73 -37.79
C LEU A 987 24.79 -23.16 -38.75
N PRO A 988 25.34 -24.37 -38.61
CA PRO A 988 26.24 -24.94 -39.60
C PRO A 988 25.58 -25.00 -40.98
N ALA A 989 26.18 -24.36 -41.97
CA ALA A 989 25.67 -24.29 -43.34
C ALA A 989 26.77 -24.66 -44.34
N MET A 990 26.40 -25.39 -45.40
CA MET A 990 27.35 -25.78 -46.48
C MET A 990 27.94 -24.57 -47.20
N VAL A 991 27.20 -23.46 -47.25
CA VAL A 991 27.68 -22.13 -47.66
C VAL A 991 27.24 -21.15 -46.58
N PRO A 992 28.16 -20.60 -45.76
CA PRO A 992 27.80 -19.67 -44.70
C PRO A 992 27.39 -18.30 -45.29
N PRO A 993 26.23 -17.74 -44.91
CA PRO A 993 25.83 -16.38 -45.27
C PRO A 993 26.78 -15.32 -44.68
N ASP A 994 26.84 -14.13 -45.29
CA ASP A 994 27.54 -12.97 -44.69
C ASP A 994 26.71 -12.38 -43.54
N TYR A 995 26.79 -13.02 -42.37
CA TYR A 995 26.11 -12.58 -41.16
C TYR A 995 26.49 -11.15 -40.74
N GLY A 996 27.67 -10.64 -41.12
CA GLY A 996 28.11 -9.28 -40.83
C GLY A 996 27.35 -8.24 -41.65
N ALA A 997 27.12 -8.52 -42.94
CA ALA A 997 26.29 -7.69 -43.80
C ALA A 997 24.79 -7.76 -43.44
N TYR A 998 24.27 -8.92 -43.03
CA TYR A 998 22.91 -9.00 -42.47
C TYR A 998 22.76 -8.19 -41.19
N ALA A 999 23.71 -8.32 -40.24
CA ALA A 999 23.72 -7.51 -39.02
C ALA A 999 23.84 -6.01 -39.33
N GLN A 1000 24.61 -5.63 -40.35
CA GLN A 1000 24.72 -4.23 -40.77
C GLN A 1000 23.42 -3.69 -41.37
N ALA A 1001 22.74 -4.44 -42.25
CA ALA A 1001 21.44 -4.03 -42.78
C ALA A 1001 20.39 -3.81 -41.67
N ILE A 1002 20.40 -4.67 -40.64
CA ILE A 1002 19.52 -4.55 -39.46
C ILE A 1002 19.85 -3.29 -38.63
N ILE A 1003 21.13 -2.95 -38.49
CA ILE A 1003 21.60 -1.72 -37.83
C ILE A 1003 21.20 -0.47 -38.62
N ASP A 1004 21.44 -0.47 -39.94
CA ASP A 1004 21.14 0.63 -40.84
C ASP A 1004 19.64 0.98 -40.86
N GLU A 1005 18.76 -0.04 -40.91
CA GLU A 1005 17.31 0.18 -40.79
C GLU A 1005 16.89 0.60 -39.37
N GLY A 1006 17.78 0.54 -38.38
CA GLY A 1006 17.55 1.03 -37.03
C GLY A 1006 16.66 0.13 -36.16
N ILE A 1007 16.60 -1.18 -36.45
CA ILE A 1007 15.93 -2.20 -35.62
C ILE A 1007 16.47 -2.14 -34.18
N LYS A 1008 15.59 -2.35 -33.19
CA LYS A 1008 15.93 -2.22 -31.76
C LYS A 1008 16.09 -3.54 -31.02
N VAL A 1009 15.53 -4.63 -31.54
CA VAL A 1009 15.57 -5.96 -30.93
C VAL A 1009 16.04 -6.99 -31.95
N VAL A 1010 17.06 -7.78 -31.61
CA VAL A 1010 17.55 -8.86 -32.46
C VAL A 1010 17.63 -10.16 -31.67
N GLU A 1011 16.94 -11.19 -32.18
CA GLU A 1011 17.17 -12.55 -31.73
C GLU A 1011 18.41 -13.11 -32.42
N THR A 1012 19.26 -13.82 -31.67
CA THR A 1012 20.38 -14.58 -32.22
C THR A 1012 20.29 -16.03 -31.74
N ALA A 1013 20.51 -16.99 -32.63
CA ALA A 1013 20.52 -18.42 -32.34
C ALA A 1013 21.73 -19.10 -32.99
N GLY A 1014 22.08 -20.31 -32.55
CA GLY A 1014 23.17 -21.10 -33.14
C GLY A 1014 24.55 -20.81 -32.56
N ASN A 1015 25.59 -21.22 -33.29
CA ASN A 1015 26.97 -21.31 -32.80
C ASN A 1015 27.78 -20.03 -33.02
N SER A 1016 28.82 -19.85 -32.21
CA SER A 1016 29.82 -18.76 -32.34
C SER A 1016 29.27 -17.32 -32.52
N PRO A 1017 28.27 -16.87 -31.73
CA PRO A 1017 27.59 -15.59 -31.97
C PRO A 1017 28.40 -14.33 -31.61
N GLY A 1018 29.61 -14.49 -31.07
CA GLY A 1018 30.47 -13.41 -30.58
C GLY A 1018 30.62 -12.20 -31.51
N PRO A 1019 31.02 -12.36 -32.78
CA PRO A 1019 31.23 -11.24 -33.71
C PRO A 1019 29.93 -10.45 -33.99
N VAL A 1020 28.83 -11.17 -34.24
CA VAL A 1020 27.53 -10.57 -34.55
C VAL A 1020 26.95 -9.86 -33.31
N ILE A 1021 27.00 -10.48 -32.14
CA ILE A 1021 26.57 -9.84 -30.89
C ILE A 1021 27.41 -8.59 -30.60
N ALA A 1022 28.74 -8.64 -30.80
CA ALA A 1022 29.60 -7.47 -30.61
C ALA A 1022 29.25 -6.31 -31.57
N GLN A 1023 28.94 -6.60 -32.83
CA GLN A 1023 28.49 -5.60 -33.81
C GLN A 1023 27.15 -4.97 -33.40
N LEU A 1024 26.16 -5.79 -33.03
CA LEU A 1024 24.83 -5.35 -32.60
C LEU A 1024 24.88 -4.54 -31.29
N LYS A 1025 25.61 -5.01 -30.27
CA LYS A 1025 25.77 -4.30 -29.00
C LYS A 1025 26.51 -2.97 -29.15
N LYS A 1026 27.47 -2.87 -30.09
CA LYS A 1026 28.14 -1.60 -30.43
C LYS A 1026 27.17 -0.56 -31.03
N ALA A 1027 26.12 -1.01 -31.72
CA ALA A 1027 25.04 -0.16 -32.23
C ALA A 1027 23.92 0.13 -31.19
N GLY A 1028 24.06 -0.35 -29.94
CA GLY A 1028 23.06 -0.15 -28.88
C GLY A 1028 21.79 -1.00 -29.03
N ILE A 1029 21.82 -2.04 -29.85
CA ILE A 1029 20.68 -2.96 -30.06
C ILE A 1029 20.48 -3.86 -28.84
N THR A 1030 19.22 -4.15 -28.51
CA THR A 1030 18.83 -5.17 -27.52
C THR A 1030 18.97 -6.55 -28.15
N VAL A 1031 19.83 -7.39 -27.59
CA VAL A 1031 20.10 -8.75 -28.08
C VAL A 1031 19.45 -9.77 -27.16
N LEU A 1032 18.65 -10.64 -27.77
CA LEU A 1032 18.02 -11.80 -27.16
C LEU A 1032 18.70 -13.06 -27.73
N HIS A 1033 19.35 -13.87 -26.89
CA HIS A 1033 20.14 -15.01 -27.39
C HIS A 1033 19.58 -16.37 -26.97
N LYS A 1034 19.34 -17.23 -27.96
CA LYS A 1034 18.66 -18.52 -27.84
C LYS A 1034 19.64 -19.65 -27.49
N CYS A 1035 19.38 -20.33 -26.37
CA CYS A 1035 20.29 -21.25 -25.69
C CYS A 1035 19.56 -22.53 -25.24
N THR A 1036 20.08 -23.69 -25.64
CA THR A 1036 19.60 -25.02 -25.17
C THR A 1036 20.30 -25.50 -23.90
N THR A 1037 21.34 -24.79 -23.41
CA THR A 1037 22.04 -25.16 -22.16
C THR A 1037 22.42 -23.94 -21.32
N ILE A 1038 22.52 -24.14 -20.01
CA ILE A 1038 22.99 -23.12 -19.04
C ILE A 1038 24.44 -22.68 -19.34
N ARG A 1039 25.30 -23.57 -19.84
CA ARG A 1039 26.68 -23.24 -20.22
C ARG A 1039 26.72 -22.28 -21.43
N HIS A 1040 25.82 -22.46 -22.39
CA HIS A 1040 25.68 -21.55 -23.53
C HIS A 1040 25.12 -20.19 -23.08
N ALA A 1041 24.08 -20.20 -22.24
CA ALA A 1041 23.53 -18.99 -21.62
C ALA A 1041 24.59 -18.17 -20.84
N GLN A 1042 25.37 -18.81 -19.97
CA GLN A 1042 26.49 -18.17 -19.26
C GLN A 1042 27.59 -17.63 -20.19
N SER A 1043 27.76 -18.23 -21.36
CA SER A 1043 28.73 -17.76 -22.37
C SER A 1043 28.21 -16.53 -23.11
N ALA A 1044 26.91 -16.49 -23.43
CA ALA A 1044 26.25 -15.32 -24.01
C ALA A 1044 26.16 -14.13 -23.04
N ILE A 1045 25.98 -14.36 -21.74
CA ILE A 1045 26.06 -13.30 -20.71
C ILE A 1045 27.42 -12.59 -20.76
N LYS A 1046 28.53 -13.31 -21.01
CA LYS A 1046 29.88 -12.73 -21.16
C LYS A 1046 30.03 -11.86 -22.42
N LEU A 1047 29.14 -12.02 -23.41
CA LEU A 1047 29.06 -11.20 -24.62
C LEU A 1047 28.15 -9.96 -24.47
N GLY A 1048 27.47 -9.80 -23.32
CA GLY A 1048 26.65 -8.62 -23.02
C GLY A 1048 25.25 -8.65 -23.64
N VAL A 1049 24.64 -9.83 -23.79
CA VAL A 1049 23.22 -9.97 -24.18
C VAL A 1049 22.28 -9.45 -23.08
N ASP A 1050 21.14 -8.88 -23.48
CA ASP A 1050 20.17 -8.26 -22.57
C ASP A 1050 19.10 -9.24 -22.11
N PHE A 1051 18.78 -10.21 -22.97
CA PHE A 1051 17.84 -11.30 -22.73
C PHE A 1051 18.41 -12.64 -23.21
N LEU A 1052 17.93 -13.72 -22.61
CA LEU A 1052 18.16 -15.09 -23.07
C LEU A 1052 16.83 -15.75 -23.44
N SER A 1053 16.81 -16.55 -24.49
CA SER A 1053 15.73 -17.52 -24.73
C SER A 1053 16.26 -18.89 -24.33
N ILE A 1054 15.56 -19.57 -23.41
CA ILE A 1054 15.95 -20.88 -22.90
C ILE A 1054 15.07 -21.92 -23.60
N ASP A 1055 15.67 -22.62 -24.55
CA ASP A 1055 15.01 -23.61 -25.39
C ASP A 1055 15.13 -24.99 -24.72
N GLY A 1056 14.00 -25.49 -24.24
CA GLY A 1056 13.86 -26.84 -23.70
C GLY A 1056 13.71 -27.89 -24.80
N PHE A 1057 13.94 -29.16 -24.45
CA PHE A 1057 13.84 -30.31 -25.35
C PHE A 1057 12.50 -30.42 -26.14
N GLU A 1058 11.44 -29.80 -25.63
CA GLU A 1058 10.10 -29.72 -26.22
C GLU A 1058 10.03 -28.81 -27.47
N CYS A 1059 11.10 -28.04 -27.78
CA CYS A 1059 11.10 -27.05 -28.86
C CYS A 1059 11.10 -27.67 -30.27
N ALA A 1060 10.65 -26.88 -31.25
CA ALA A 1060 10.79 -27.20 -32.67
C ALA A 1060 12.21 -26.88 -33.15
N GLY A 1061 12.71 -27.58 -34.17
CA GLY A 1061 14.05 -27.34 -34.69
C GLY A 1061 15.15 -27.84 -33.74
N HIS A 1062 16.26 -27.09 -33.63
CA HIS A 1062 17.49 -27.56 -32.96
C HIS A 1062 17.38 -27.62 -31.42
N VAL A 1063 17.03 -28.78 -30.88
CA VAL A 1063 16.86 -29.00 -29.42
C VAL A 1063 18.18 -29.11 -28.65
N GLY A 1064 19.31 -29.27 -29.36
CA GLY A 1064 20.62 -29.57 -28.76
C GLY A 1064 20.77 -31.04 -28.36
N GLU A 1065 21.77 -31.34 -27.52
CA GLU A 1065 22.24 -32.72 -27.26
C GLU A 1065 22.22 -33.12 -25.77
N SER A 1066 21.44 -32.42 -24.96
CA SER A 1066 21.35 -32.66 -23.50
C SER A 1066 19.98 -33.10 -23.01
N ASP A 1067 18.98 -33.13 -23.89
CA ASP A 1067 17.63 -33.67 -23.66
C ASP A 1067 16.92 -33.15 -22.38
N ILE A 1068 17.21 -31.91 -21.97
CA ILE A 1068 16.65 -31.31 -20.75
C ILE A 1068 15.34 -30.60 -21.08
N THR A 1069 14.24 -31.06 -20.48
CA THR A 1069 12.93 -30.43 -20.55
C THR A 1069 12.89 -29.09 -19.81
N ASN A 1070 12.00 -28.19 -20.25
CA ASN A 1070 11.89 -26.84 -19.71
C ASN A 1070 11.59 -26.81 -18.20
N PHE A 1071 10.85 -27.79 -17.68
CA PHE A 1071 10.55 -27.89 -16.25
C PHE A 1071 11.84 -27.88 -15.38
N ILE A 1072 12.89 -28.59 -15.82
CA ILE A 1072 14.19 -28.62 -15.15
C ILE A 1072 15.05 -27.43 -15.60
N LEU A 1073 15.10 -27.16 -16.92
CA LEU A 1073 16.01 -26.18 -17.50
C LEU A 1073 15.73 -24.74 -17.03
N LEU A 1074 14.45 -24.34 -16.97
CA LEU A 1074 14.03 -23.01 -16.50
C LEU A 1074 14.24 -22.83 -14.99
N SER A 1075 13.94 -23.87 -14.21
CA SER A 1075 14.21 -23.86 -12.76
C SER A 1075 15.71 -23.71 -12.48
N LYS A 1076 16.58 -24.34 -13.29
CA LYS A 1076 18.04 -24.17 -13.19
C LYS A 1076 18.51 -22.80 -13.70
N ALA A 1077 17.87 -22.27 -14.76
CA ALA A 1077 18.13 -20.92 -15.27
C ALA A 1077 17.88 -19.86 -14.19
N ARG A 1078 16.71 -19.87 -13.54
CA ARG A 1078 16.34 -18.99 -12.41
C ARG A 1078 17.36 -19.03 -11.26
N GLN A 1079 17.98 -20.18 -11.00
CA GLN A 1079 18.97 -20.35 -9.93
C GLN A 1079 20.38 -19.86 -10.28
N THR A 1080 20.72 -19.69 -11.56
CA THR A 1080 22.12 -19.54 -12.02
C THR A 1080 22.39 -18.36 -12.95
N LEU A 1081 21.35 -17.76 -13.55
CA LEU A 1081 21.48 -16.64 -14.47
C LEU A 1081 21.13 -15.33 -13.78
N GLY A 1082 22.02 -14.33 -13.89
CA GLY A 1082 21.78 -12.96 -13.41
C GLY A 1082 21.18 -12.02 -14.47
N VAL A 1083 20.81 -12.55 -15.64
CA VAL A 1083 20.24 -11.81 -16.78
C VAL A 1083 18.84 -12.35 -17.04
N PRO A 1084 17.84 -11.48 -17.35
CA PRO A 1084 16.48 -11.92 -17.64
C PRO A 1084 16.41 -12.95 -18.78
N PHE A 1085 15.53 -13.94 -18.64
CA PHE A 1085 15.33 -14.97 -19.65
C PHE A 1085 13.85 -15.19 -19.95
N ILE A 1086 13.53 -15.64 -21.16
CA ILE A 1086 12.22 -16.15 -21.57
C ILE A 1086 12.30 -17.66 -21.77
N ALA A 1087 11.19 -18.35 -21.55
CA ALA A 1087 11.07 -19.79 -21.76
C ALA A 1087 10.71 -20.09 -23.23
N SER A 1088 11.18 -21.19 -23.81
CA SER A 1088 10.98 -21.48 -25.23
C SER A 1088 10.83 -22.98 -25.52
N GLY A 1089 9.84 -23.34 -26.34
CA GLY A 1089 9.45 -24.73 -26.60
C GLY A 1089 8.46 -25.28 -25.57
N GLY A 1090 7.44 -26.02 -26.02
CA GLY A 1090 6.38 -26.55 -25.15
C GLY A 1090 5.28 -25.55 -24.75
N PHE A 1091 5.26 -24.32 -25.29
CA PHE A 1091 4.27 -23.28 -24.97
C PHE A 1091 3.32 -22.98 -26.14
N ALA A 1092 2.02 -22.90 -25.85
CA ALA A 1092 0.97 -22.59 -26.83
C ALA A 1092 -0.20 -21.73 -26.28
N ASP A 1093 -0.36 -21.66 -24.95
CA ASP A 1093 -1.54 -21.12 -24.27
C ASP A 1093 -1.15 -20.22 -23.05
N GLY A 1094 -2.15 -19.66 -22.36
CA GLY A 1094 -1.90 -18.88 -21.15
C GLY A 1094 -1.49 -19.71 -19.93
N TYR A 1095 -1.85 -20.99 -19.88
CA TYR A 1095 -1.41 -21.91 -18.83
C TYR A 1095 0.11 -22.11 -18.87
N GLY A 1096 0.67 -22.31 -20.06
CA GLY A 1096 2.09 -22.37 -20.32
C GLY A 1096 2.82 -21.07 -20.00
N LEU A 1097 2.23 -19.91 -20.34
CA LEU A 1097 2.78 -18.61 -19.91
C LEU A 1097 2.81 -18.47 -18.38
N ALA A 1098 1.72 -18.78 -17.69
CA ALA A 1098 1.67 -18.74 -16.22
C ALA A 1098 2.72 -19.68 -15.59
N ALA A 1099 2.88 -20.90 -16.13
CA ALA A 1099 3.90 -21.85 -15.67
C ALA A 1099 5.33 -21.33 -15.89
N ALA A 1100 5.63 -20.73 -17.05
CA ALA A 1100 6.94 -20.15 -17.35
C ALA A 1100 7.30 -19.00 -16.40
N LEU A 1101 6.34 -18.12 -16.08
CA LEU A 1101 6.52 -17.03 -15.13
C LEU A 1101 6.78 -17.55 -13.71
N CYS A 1102 6.04 -18.57 -13.26
CA CYS A 1102 6.26 -19.24 -11.97
C CYS A 1102 7.64 -19.94 -11.89
N LEU A 1103 8.15 -20.48 -13.01
CA LEU A 1103 9.51 -21.03 -13.10
C LEU A 1103 10.61 -19.94 -13.18
N GLY A 1104 10.25 -18.66 -13.22
CA GLY A 1104 11.15 -17.51 -13.14
C GLY A 1104 11.53 -16.87 -14.48
N ALA A 1105 10.90 -17.27 -15.58
CA ALA A 1105 11.04 -16.55 -16.85
C ALA A 1105 10.31 -15.20 -16.80
N CYS A 1106 10.66 -14.28 -17.70
CA CYS A 1106 9.98 -13.00 -17.89
C CYS A 1106 9.02 -12.98 -19.10
N GLY A 1107 8.77 -14.13 -19.70
CA GLY A 1107 7.87 -14.34 -20.84
C GLY A 1107 8.10 -15.69 -21.52
N VAL A 1108 7.36 -15.93 -22.62
CA VAL A 1108 7.49 -17.14 -23.46
C VAL A 1108 7.84 -16.79 -24.90
N ASN A 1109 8.60 -17.67 -25.55
CA ASN A 1109 8.82 -17.74 -26.97
C ASN A 1109 8.04 -18.93 -27.56
N MET A 1110 7.30 -18.68 -28.64
CA MET A 1110 6.52 -19.70 -29.35
C MET A 1110 6.91 -19.75 -30.83
N GLY A 1111 6.80 -20.95 -31.42
CA GLY A 1111 6.97 -21.21 -32.85
C GLY A 1111 5.73 -21.88 -33.42
N THR A 1112 5.56 -23.19 -33.20
CA THR A 1112 4.45 -24.01 -33.71
C THR A 1112 3.06 -23.38 -33.55
N ARG A 1113 2.78 -22.77 -32.38
CA ARG A 1113 1.51 -22.08 -32.11
C ARG A 1113 1.23 -20.91 -33.07
N PHE A 1114 2.27 -20.17 -33.48
CA PHE A 1114 2.18 -19.08 -34.46
C PHE A 1114 2.26 -19.55 -35.91
N MET A 1115 2.64 -20.79 -36.20
CA MET A 1115 2.42 -21.39 -37.52
C MET A 1115 0.92 -21.65 -37.75
N CYS A 1116 0.21 -21.96 -36.66
CA CYS A 1116 -1.23 -22.19 -36.64
C CYS A 1116 -2.01 -20.92 -36.25
N THR A 1117 -1.82 -19.84 -37.01
CA THR A 1117 -2.68 -18.64 -37.00
C THR A 1117 -3.09 -18.29 -38.43
N GLN A 1118 -4.09 -17.42 -38.60
CA GLN A 1118 -4.55 -17.01 -39.93
C GLN A 1118 -3.46 -16.30 -40.73
N GLU A 1119 -2.74 -15.38 -40.10
CA GLU A 1119 -1.72 -14.49 -40.71
C GLU A 1119 -0.39 -15.18 -41.02
N ALA A 1120 -0.16 -16.41 -40.52
CA ALA A 1120 1.02 -17.19 -40.84
C ALA A 1120 1.04 -17.54 -42.35
N PRO A 1121 2.12 -17.23 -43.09
CA PRO A 1121 2.19 -17.37 -44.56
C PRO A 1121 2.47 -18.82 -45.00
N ILE A 1122 1.67 -19.77 -44.53
CA ILE A 1122 1.75 -21.20 -44.87
C ILE A 1122 0.40 -21.74 -45.33
N HIS A 1123 0.43 -22.73 -46.21
CA HIS A 1123 -0.76 -23.36 -46.80
C HIS A 1123 -1.70 -23.95 -45.71
N VAL A 1124 -3.02 -23.76 -45.88
CA VAL A 1124 -4.04 -24.10 -44.86
C VAL A 1124 -3.97 -25.56 -44.39
N LYS A 1125 -3.77 -26.53 -45.30
CA LYS A 1125 -3.54 -27.95 -44.99
C LYS A 1125 -2.48 -28.21 -43.92
N VAL A 1126 -1.41 -27.43 -43.87
CA VAL A 1126 -0.36 -27.59 -42.85
C VAL A 1126 -0.86 -27.14 -41.47
N LYS A 1127 -1.71 -26.10 -41.43
CA LYS A 1127 -2.40 -25.65 -40.21
C LYS A 1127 -3.44 -26.67 -39.76
N GLU A 1128 -4.18 -27.26 -40.69
CA GLU A 1128 -5.15 -28.34 -40.45
C GLU A 1128 -4.47 -29.64 -39.96
N GLU A 1129 -3.26 -29.94 -40.42
CA GLU A 1129 -2.45 -31.06 -39.92
C GLU A 1129 -1.95 -30.78 -38.50
N ILE A 1130 -1.47 -29.56 -38.23
CA ILE A 1130 -1.09 -29.12 -36.88
C ILE A 1130 -2.26 -29.26 -35.89
N VAL A 1131 -3.50 -29.04 -36.31
CA VAL A 1131 -4.71 -29.19 -35.48
C VAL A 1131 -5.15 -30.66 -35.28
N ARG A 1132 -4.74 -31.58 -36.17
CA ARG A 1132 -5.07 -33.01 -36.07
C ARG A 1132 -4.00 -33.85 -35.35
N ALA A 1133 -2.75 -33.45 -35.45
CA ALA A 1133 -1.60 -34.18 -34.93
C ALA A 1133 -1.51 -34.15 -33.39
N GLN A 1134 -0.94 -35.22 -32.82
CA GLN A 1134 -0.76 -35.43 -31.38
C GLN A 1134 0.67 -35.05 -30.93
N GLU A 1135 0.92 -34.93 -29.63
CA GLU A 1135 2.24 -34.57 -29.07
C GLU A 1135 3.36 -35.57 -29.37
N THR A 1136 2.97 -36.77 -29.82
CA THR A 1136 3.84 -37.87 -30.28
C THR A 1136 4.17 -37.82 -31.77
N ASP A 1137 3.50 -36.99 -32.57
CA ASP A 1137 3.73 -36.85 -34.03
C ASP A 1137 4.90 -35.91 -34.37
N THR A 1138 5.96 -35.95 -33.54
CA THR A 1138 7.25 -35.31 -33.83
C THR A 1138 8.38 -36.31 -33.65
N THR A 1139 9.39 -36.22 -34.51
CA THR A 1139 10.58 -37.08 -34.46
C THR A 1139 11.85 -36.24 -34.30
N LEU A 1140 12.93 -36.88 -33.85
CA LEU A 1140 14.25 -36.29 -33.72
C LEU A 1140 15.19 -36.90 -34.77
N LEU A 1141 15.69 -36.06 -35.67
CA LEU A 1141 16.67 -36.40 -36.69
C LEU A 1141 18.00 -35.70 -36.43
N LEU A 1142 19.06 -36.21 -37.06
CA LEU A 1142 20.43 -35.71 -37.07
C LEU A 1142 21.16 -35.78 -35.71
N ARG A 1143 20.74 -36.72 -34.84
CA ARG A 1143 21.38 -37.01 -33.54
C ARG A 1143 22.81 -37.52 -33.72
N ARG A 1144 23.02 -38.40 -34.69
CA ARG A 1144 24.32 -39.00 -35.04
C ARG A 1144 25.40 -37.96 -35.35
N TRP A 1145 24.99 -36.83 -35.96
CA TRP A 1145 25.88 -35.72 -36.31
C TRP A 1145 25.88 -34.57 -35.30
N LYS A 1146 25.26 -34.75 -34.12
CA LYS A 1146 25.13 -33.73 -33.05
C LYS A 1146 24.48 -32.43 -33.52
N ASN A 1147 23.46 -32.58 -34.38
CA ASN A 1147 22.67 -31.49 -34.94
C ASN A 1147 21.16 -31.77 -34.72
N THR A 1148 20.81 -32.37 -33.57
CA THR A 1148 19.47 -32.90 -33.29
C THR A 1148 18.39 -31.87 -33.56
N THR A 1149 17.53 -32.18 -34.54
CA THR A 1149 16.47 -31.32 -35.04
C THR A 1149 15.13 -32.02 -34.86
N ARG A 1150 14.19 -31.38 -34.15
CA ARG A 1150 12.80 -31.82 -34.04
C ARG A 1150 11.99 -31.38 -35.24
N LEU A 1151 11.35 -32.37 -35.87
CA LEU A 1151 10.60 -32.26 -37.12
C LEU A 1151 9.25 -32.97 -36.96
N TYR A 1152 8.26 -32.60 -37.76
CA TYR A 1152 7.00 -33.34 -37.87
C TYR A 1152 7.27 -34.77 -38.35
N LYS A 1153 6.52 -35.73 -37.81
CA LYS A 1153 6.70 -37.16 -38.08
C LYS A 1153 5.93 -37.57 -39.36
N ASN A 1154 6.42 -37.12 -40.52
CA ASN A 1154 5.98 -37.60 -41.83
C ASN A 1154 6.86 -38.73 -42.37
N LYS A 1155 6.45 -39.34 -43.49
CA LYS A 1155 7.19 -40.41 -44.15
C LYS A 1155 8.64 -40.00 -44.47
N VAL A 1156 8.87 -38.79 -44.98
CA VAL A 1156 10.22 -38.33 -45.35
C VAL A 1156 11.14 -38.21 -44.13
N ALA A 1157 10.59 -37.90 -42.95
CA ALA A 1157 11.32 -37.89 -41.70
C ALA A 1157 11.54 -39.31 -41.13
N GLU A 1158 10.64 -40.26 -41.38
CA GLU A 1158 10.84 -41.68 -41.04
C GLU A 1158 11.88 -42.35 -41.97
N ASP A 1159 11.78 -42.16 -43.29
CA ASP A 1159 12.78 -42.60 -44.28
C ASP A 1159 14.19 -42.10 -43.89
N ALA A 1160 14.30 -40.81 -43.50
CA ALA A 1160 15.56 -40.21 -43.06
C ALA A 1160 16.08 -40.80 -41.73
N LEU A 1161 15.18 -41.22 -40.83
CA LEU A 1161 15.53 -41.80 -39.53
C LEU A 1161 15.99 -43.24 -39.67
N GLU A 1162 15.40 -43.99 -40.60
CA GLU A 1162 15.87 -45.32 -40.98
C GLU A 1162 17.27 -45.25 -41.58
N ILE A 1163 17.54 -44.29 -42.48
CA ILE A 1163 18.88 -44.04 -43.03
C ILE A 1163 19.89 -43.66 -41.93
N GLU A 1164 19.54 -42.77 -41.01
CA GLU A 1164 20.45 -42.37 -39.91
C GLU A 1164 20.83 -43.54 -39.00
N ARG A 1165 19.87 -44.45 -38.74
CA ARG A 1165 20.04 -45.66 -37.91
C ARG A 1165 20.79 -46.78 -38.64
N GLY A 1166 20.47 -47.01 -39.92
CA GLY A 1166 21.03 -48.09 -40.74
C GLY A 1166 22.36 -47.76 -41.42
N SER A 1167 22.75 -46.49 -41.52
CA SER A 1167 24.00 -46.07 -42.15
C SER A 1167 25.22 -46.71 -41.48
N GLU A 1168 25.97 -47.52 -42.24
CA GLU A 1168 27.25 -48.07 -41.76
C GLU A 1168 28.35 -46.99 -41.71
N LYS A 1169 28.41 -46.13 -42.75
CA LYS A 1169 29.46 -45.11 -42.90
C LYS A 1169 29.31 -43.91 -41.96
N GLY A 1170 28.07 -43.51 -41.67
CA GLY A 1170 27.77 -42.29 -40.92
C GLY A 1170 28.02 -40.99 -41.69
N GLU A 1171 27.99 -41.02 -43.03
CA GLU A 1171 28.17 -39.83 -43.87
C GLU A 1171 26.88 -39.01 -43.98
N PHE A 1172 26.93 -37.70 -43.66
CA PHE A 1172 25.76 -36.81 -43.76
C PHE A 1172 25.19 -36.73 -45.19
N ALA A 1173 26.00 -37.03 -46.21
CA ALA A 1173 25.57 -37.09 -47.60
C ALA A 1173 24.43 -38.12 -47.86
N GLU A 1174 24.33 -39.16 -47.03
CA GLU A 1174 23.30 -40.21 -47.17
C GLU A 1174 21.90 -39.69 -46.77
N VAL A 1175 21.81 -38.80 -45.77
CA VAL A 1175 20.54 -38.21 -45.30
C VAL A 1175 20.22 -36.84 -45.93
N ALA A 1176 21.23 -36.13 -46.42
CA ALA A 1176 21.10 -34.75 -46.96
C ALA A 1176 19.99 -34.53 -48.01
N PRO A 1177 19.66 -35.48 -48.93
CA PRO A 1177 18.54 -35.31 -49.87
C PRO A 1177 17.16 -35.24 -49.21
N TYR A 1178 16.99 -35.86 -48.04
CA TYR A 1178 15.74 -35.93 -47.29
C TYR A 1178 15.57 -34.67 -46.43
N VAL A 1179 16.63 -34.26 -45.71
CA VAL A 1179 16.65 -33.07 -44.84
C VAL A 1179 16.95 -31.75 -45.59
N SER A 1180 16.74 -31.72 -46.90
CA SER A 1180 16.97 -30.54 -47.74
C SER A 1180 15.99 -29.41 -47.42
N GLY A 1181 16.47 -28.28 -46.89
CA GLY A 1181 15.63 -27.11 -46.59
C GLY A 1181 14.91 -26.52 -47.81
N LYS A 1182 15.42 -26.72 -49.04
CA LYS A 1182 14.68 -26.38 -50.26
C LYS A 1182 13.41 -27.23 -50.41
N ARG A 1183 13.50 -28.52 -50.09
CA ARG A 1183 12.38 -29.47 -50.13
C ARG A 1183 11.40 -29.22 -48.98
N GLY A 1184 11.90 -28.93 -47.78
CA GLY A 1184 11.09 -28.55 -46.61
C GLY A 1184 10.31 -27.25 -46.78
N LYS A 1185 10.87 -26.26 -47.50
CA LYS A 1185 10.14 -25.01 -47.83
C LYS A 1185 8.83 -25.29 -48.59
N GLU A 1186 8.87 -26.19 -49.58
CA GLU A 1186 7.73 -26.39 -50.48
C GLU A 1186 6.50 -26.93 -49.76
N VAL A 1187 6.65 -27.70 -48.66
CA VAL A 1187 5.54 -28.13 -47.78
C VAL A 1187 4.65 -26.95 -47.36
N PHE A 1188 5.26 -25.83 -47.00
CA PHE A 1188 4.55 -24.62 -46.59
C PHE A 1188 3.85 -23.89 -47.74
N VAL A 1189 4.26 -24.15 -48.99
CA VAL A 1189 3.75 -23.50 -50.21
C VAL A 1189 2.65 -24.34 -50.86
N ASN A 1190 2.88 -25.65 -51.04
CA ASN A 1190 1.98 -26.57 -51.73
C ASN A 1190 0.95 -27.26 -50.80
N GLY A 1191 1.20 -27.27 -49.49
CA GLY A 1191 0.33 -27.92 -48.50
C GLY A 1191 0.37 -29.45 -48.52
N ASP A 1192 1.39 -30.04 -49.13
CA ASP A 1192 1.69 -31.48 -49.04
C ASP A 1192 2.63 -31.71 -47.86
N THR A 1193 2.05 -32.16 -46.75
CA THR A 1193 2.73 -32.44 -45.48
C THR A 1193 3.71 -33.60 -45.55
N GLU A 1194 3.66 -34.43 -46.61
CA GLU A 1194 4.58 -35.53 -46.88
C GLU A 1194 5.71 -35.15 -47.87
N PHE A 1195 5.67 -33.96 -48.49
CA PHE A 1195 6.61 -33.62 -49.56
C PHE A 1195 8.08 -33.57 -49.09
N GLY A 1196 8.34 -33.10 -47.86
CA GLY A 1196 9.68 -32.90 -47.29
C GLY A 1196 9.65 -32.74 -45.78
N VAL A 1197 10.80 -32.67 -45.11
CA VAL A 1197 10.83 -32.45 -43.65
C VAL A 1197 10.45 -31.00 -43.28
N TRP A 1198 9.67 -30.83 -42.21
CA TRP A 1198 9.27 -29.50 -41.70
C TRP A 1198 9.26 -29.47 -40.16
N THR A 1199 9.53 -28.31 -39.57
CA THR A 1199 9.76 -28.17 -38.11
C THR A 1199 8.48 -27.96 -37.32
N THR A 1200 8.21 -28.86 -36.37
CA THR A 1200 7.18 -28.71 -35.33
C THR A 1200 7.76 -29.07 -33.96
N GLY A 1201 7.08 -28.63 -32.90
CA GLY A 1201 7.41 -28.96 -31.51
C GLY A 1201 6.32 -29.82 -30.89
N GLN A 1202 6.62 -30.56 -29.81
CA GLN A 1202 5.65 -31.48 -29.17
C GLN A 1202 4.37 -30.80 -28.69
N VAL A 1203 4.41 -29.47 -28.52
CA VAL A 1203 3.24 -28.61 -28.25
C VAL A 1203 2.15 -28.67 -29.34
N ILE A 1204 2.41 -29.34 -30.48
CA ILE A 1204 1.43 -29.60 -31.53
C ILE A 1204 0.14 -30.22 -30.98
N GLY A 1205 0.24 -31.18 -30.05
CA GLY A 1205 -0.91 -31.81 -29.38
C GLY A 1205 -1.71 -30.91 -28.43
N LEU A 1206 -1.35 -29.63 -28.28
CA LEU A 1206 -2.11 -28.61 -27.54
C LEU A 1206 -2.70 -27.53 -28.48
N ILE A 1207 -2.67 -27.75 -29.80
CA ILE A 1207 -3.17 -26.82 -30.81
C ILE A 1207 -4.44 -27.41 -31.42
N HIS A 1208 -5.57 -26.74 -31.25
CA HIS A 1208 -6.89 -27.26 -31.65
C HIS A 1208 -7.70 -26.28 -32.52
N ASP A 1209 -7.11 -25.15 -32.92
CA ASP A 1209 -7.78 -24.05 -33.62
C ASP A 1209 -6.81 -23.21 -34.47
N ILE A 1210 -7.35 -22.42 -35.42
CA ILE A 1210 -6.60 -21.49 -36.28
C ILE A 1210 -7.10 -20.04 -36.08
N PRO A 1211 -6.80 -19.41 -34.93
CA PRO A 1211 -7.22 -18.04 -34.61
C PRO A 1211 -6.39 -17.00 -35.38
N THR A 1212 -6.80 -15.74 -35.34
CA THR A 1212 -5.90 -14.61 -35.61
C THR A 1212 -4.84 -14.48 -34.50
N CYS A 1213 -3.75 -13.75 -34.79
CA CYS A 1213 -2.71 -13.45 -33.82
C CYS A 1213 -3.23 -12.58 -32.67
N ASP A 1214 -4.21 -11.70 -32.91
CA ASP A 1214 -4.82 -10.87 -31.85
C ASP A 1214 -5.67 -11.70 -30.88
N GLU A 1215 -6.58 -12.53 -31.42
CA GLU A 1215 -7.36 -13.48 -30.62
C GLU A 1215 -6.46 -14.41 -29.80
N LEU A 1216 -5.41 -14.94 -30.41
CA LEU A 1216 -4.44 -15.83 -29.74
C LEU A 1216 -3.72 -15.12 -28.58
N VAL A 1217 -3.07 -13.98 -28.84
CA VAL A 1217 -2.28 -13.27 -27.82
C VAL A 1217 -3.16 -12.72 -26.70
N HIS A 1218 -4.38 -12.25 -27.02
CA HIS A 1218 -5.35 -11.81 -26.02
C HIS A 1218 -5.97 -12.95 -25.21
N ARG A 1219 -6.14 -14.15 -25.81
CA ARG A 1219 -6.56 -15.36 -25.08
C ARG A 1219 -5.47 -15.80 -24.09
N ILE A 1220 -4.22 -15.89 -24.53
CA ILE A 1220 -3.05 -16.24 -23.69
C ILE A 1220 -2.92 -15.28 -22.51
N GLU A 1221 -3.10 -13.98 -22.73
CA GLU A 1221 -3.11 -12.96 -21.66
C GLU A 1221 -4.19 -13.23 -20.61
N LYS A 1222 -5.44 -13.47 -21.04
CA LYS A 1222 -6.58 -13.75 -20.15
C LYS A 1222 -6.46 -15.07 -19.40
N GLU A 1223 -6.09 -16.15 -20.08
CA GLU A 1223 -5.90 -17.47 -19.51
C GLU A 1223 -4.80 -17.45 -18.43
N ALA A 1224 -3.67 -16.80 -18.71
CA ALA A 1224 -2.58 -16.66 -17.75
C ALA A 1224 -3.00 -15.83 -16.53
N GLU A 1225 -3.71 -14.71 -16.74
CA GLU A 1225 -4.19 -13.85 -15.66
C GLU A 1225 -5.20 -14.57 -14.76
N SER A 1226 -6.16 -15.29 -15.37
CA SER A 1226 -7.16 -16.08 -14.65
C SER A 1226 -6.50 -17.20 -13.85
N THR A 1227 -5.60 -17.97 -14.48
CA THR A 1227 -4.88 -19.09 -13.84
C THR A 1227 -4.11 -18.63 -12.61
N LEU A 1228 -3.39 -17.51 -12.68
CA LEU A 1228 -2.60 -17.02 -11.54
C LEU A 1228 -3.50 -16.51 -10.41
N LYS A 1229 -4.62 -15.85 -10.70
CA LYS A 1229 -5.60 -15.45 -9.67
C LYS A 1229 -6.21 -16.67 -8.97
N GLU A 1230 -6.64 -17.67 -9.73
CA GLU A 1230 -7.20 -18.93 -9.20
C GLU A 1230 -6.16 -19.65 -8.32
N ARG A 1231 -4.93 -19.85 -8.80
CA ARG A 1231 -3.87 -20.56 -8.04
C ARG A 1231 -3.39 -19.77 -6.82
N LEU A 1232 -3.41 -18.43 -6.85
CA LEU A 1232 -3.15 -17.61 -5.67
C LEU A 1232 -4.25 -17.74 -4.60
N SER A 1233 -5.52 -17.96 -4.97
CA SER A 1233 -6.59 -18.19 -3.98
C SER A 1233 -6.46 -19.50 -3.19
N LEU A 1234 -5.58 -20.42 -3.63
CA LEU A 1234 -5.24 -21.63 -2.88
C LEU A 1234 -4.28 -21.35 -1.70
N LEU A 1235 -3.66 -20.16 -1.66
CA LEU A 1235 -2.78 -19.73 -0.56
C LEU A 1235 -3.59 -19.07 0.54
N VAL A 1236 -3.96 -19.84 1.55
CA VAL A 1236 -4.52 -19.32 2.81
C VAL A 1236 -3.41 -18.82 3.74
N PRO A 1237 -3.62 -17.71 4.51
CA PRO A 1237 -2.60 -17.19 5.42
C PRO A 1237 -2.18 -18.16 6.53
N GLU A 1238 -3.11 -19.00 6.98
CA GLU A 1238 -2.87 -20.07 7.96
C GLU A 1238 -3.46 -21.38 7.42
N SER A 1239 -2.69 -22.46 7.58
CA SER A 1239 -3.15 -23.82 7.31
C SER A 1239 -4.18 -24.26 8.36
N LYS A 1240 -5.22 -24.98 7.93
CA LYS A 1240 -6.12 -25.73 8.84
C LYS A 1240 -5.67 -27.20 9.04
N LEU A 1241 -4.49 -27.54 8.52
CA LEU A 1241 -3.74 -28.80 8.68
C LEU A 1241 -2.45 -28.51 9.46
#